data_AF-A0AAE8MF45-F1
#
_entry.id   AF-A0AAE8MF45-F1
#
_cell.length_a   1.000
_cell.length_b   1.000
_cell.length_c   1.000
_cell.angle_alpha   90.00
_cell.angle_beta   90.00
_cell.angle_gamma   90.00
#
_symmetry.space_group_name_H-M   'P 1'
#
loop_
_entity.id
_entity.type
_entity.pdbx_description
1 polymer ?
#
loop_
_entity_poly.entity_id
_entity_poly.type
_entity_poly.pdbx_seq_one_letter_code
_entity_poly.pdbx_strand_id
1 'polypeptide(L)'
;MRIARWLLGKGTEHVGIVLGNDACGKTTFLYRLKLGEAVQTIPTIGFNVETLEYSDGDKITLWDVGGCDKIRPLIRHYMHKDRFIIFIQGCDDLDPDRIEFSLEYLRMGMQMMLEFEAKHMFILFNKQDLLPPEEREKVVKGLKIQIEAEIKPYNAQLDIRILDYPGLSALSGMQLHPVMDEIRQTLQPKRAAQKTKAEIEKREKGPSQDELLNQIRKAIAESVDAETFWKFFMDGSLESWDHYTHLRAGFFVMHDSFAQGLGLLECADAFMAHLNRLREGNPERFRNTAHKTMTIFWLHQIQVAAIEYQAKENLDEFPSRNEYADIVFSAPRLMNSGLWRSYYSKDLLFTPKARENWHLPDLQPLPVIAQLKTSEKPRQHRGASDIDRLPRFAFSVVQKTLSSNLRRGGVVKQALETLQSSTMRLRASDSSVPPYSETHAYFWIQIIHAYIRSLEAEPSSKNTFNRQPTTLTFEAFKSLFGITGDEWQQYYSKSKWESIPARMSFVNPDKKALPNVFGMPSQARIDLARTQMISAINHRSTVSADLPPQEDLDFLAAILMDEAKLIPESELNVVSHASLLRFLFKRLTRQTKSTATSTKRGDASLASSTALEVAERVGMTQGMFWVQQIQIALAGRDVKDFEEFVKRSSYLAYEDLPFVYYSAQLWQSVEAREAYVPPDRRALSSIVPGRV
;
A
#
# COMPACT_ATOMS: atom_id res chain seq x y z
N MET A 1 -29.49 5.95 29.62
CA MET A 1 -29.32 4.72 28.82
C MET A 1 -28.95 5.03 27.36
N ARG A 2 -27.74 5.57 27.09
CA ARG A 2 -27.23 5.82 25.72
C ARG A 2 -25.97 5.01 25.38
N ILE A 3 -25.35 4.35 26.36
CA ILE A 3 -24.09 3.59 26.22
C ILE A 3 -24.34 2.13 25.77
N ALA A 4 -25.51 1.57 26.06
CA ALA A 4 -25.86 0.19 25.66
C ALA A 4 -26.07 0.03 24.14
N ARG A 5 -26.33 1.12 23.39
CA ARG A 5 -26.46 1.07 21.92
C ARG A 5 -25.11 1.12 21.21
N TRP A 6 -24.06 1.64 21.85
CA TRP A 6 -22.71 1.69 21.29
C TRP A 6 -21.93 0.38 21.52
N LEU A 7 -22.19 -0.31 22.64
CA LEU A 7 -21.58 -1.62 22.94
C LEU A 7 -22.31 -2.82 22.29
N LEU A 8 -23.53 -2.63 21.77
CA LEU A 8 -24.36 -3.69 21.15
C LEU A 8 -24.89 -3.36 19.75
N GLY A 9 -24.62 -2.16 19.22
CA GLY A 9 -25.08 -1.71 17.91
C GLY A 9 -24.23 -2.31 16.80
N LYS A 10 -24.63 -3.48 16.29
CA LYS A 10 -24.10 -4.03 15.04
C LYS A 10 -24.73 -3.25 13.88
N GLY A 11 -24.00 -2.26 13.37
CA GLY A 11 -24.37 -1.63 12.12
C GLY A 11 -24.32 -2.62 10.95
N THR A 12 -25.03 -2.32 9.87
CA THR A 12 -24.97 -3.08 8.63
C THR A 12 -23.91 -2.50 7.70
N GLU A 13 -23.20 -3.36 6.98
CA GLU A 13 -22.26 -2.96 5.93
C GLU A 13 -22.89 -3.20 4.57
N HIS A 14 -22.91 -2.18 3.72
CA HIS A 14 -23.41 -2.26 2.35
C HIS A 14 -22.33 -1.79 1.37
N VAL A 15 -22.24 -2.45 0.21
CA VAL A 15 -21.28 -2.10 -0.84
C VAL A 15 -22.05 -1.69 -2.09
N GLY A 16 -21.83 -0.47 -2.56
CA GLY A 16 -22.49 0.10 -3.73
C GLY A 16 -21.49 0.45 -4.84
N ILE A 17 -21.92 0.37 -6.09
CA ILE A 17 -21.17 0.84 -7.25
C ILE A 17 -21.83 2.12 -7.77
N VAL A 18 -21.06 3.19 -7.93
CA VAL A 18 -21.54 4.44 -8.51
C VAL A 18 -21.23 4.45 -10.01
N LEU A 19 -22.28 4.40 -10.81
CA LEU A 19 -22.25 4.41 -12.28
C LEU A 19 -22.84 5.71 -12.83
N GLY A 20 -22.67 5.93 -14.14
CA GLY A 20 -23.00 7.15 -14.85
C GLY A 20 -21.87 7.62 -15.76
N ASN A 21 -22.22 8.43 -16.76
CA ASN A 21 -21.28 8.93 -17.77
C ASN A 21 -20.08 9.70 -17.18
N ASP A 22 -19.06 9.90 -18.00
CA ASP A 22 -17.95 10.77 -17.65
C ASP A 22 -18.46 12.19 -17.32
N ALA A 23 -17.85 12.80 -16.30
CA ALA A 23 -18.22 14.12 -15.79
C ALA A 23 -19.65 14.28 -15.23
N CYS A 24 -20.48 13.23 -15.04
CA CYS A 24 -21.81 13.38 -14.43
C CYS A 24 -21.79 13.71 -12.91
N GLY A 25 -20.60 13.72 -12.29
CA GLY A 25 -20.39 14.17 -10.90
C GLY A 25 -20.29 13.06 -9.84
N LYS A 26 -19.96 11.82 -10.23
CA LYS A 26 -19.80 10.67 -9.31
C LYS A 26 -18.75 10.88 -8.23
N THR A 27 -17.55 11.29 -8.61
CA THR A 27 -16.45 11.56 -7.66
C THR A 27 -16.78 12.74 -6.75
N THR A 28 -17.41 13.78 -7.30
CA THR A 28 -17.89 14.93 -6.51
C THR A 28 -18.97 14.51 -5.52
N PHE A 29 -19.91 13.64 -5.93
CA PHE A 29 -20.94 13.08 -5.06
C PHE A 29 -20.31 12.30 -3.90
N LEU A 30 -19.34 11.43 -4.22
CA LEU A 30 -18.63 10.63 -3.24
C LEU A 30 -17.84 11.48 -2.23
N TYR A 31 -17.04 12.43 -2.70
CA TYR A 31 -16.24 13.27 -1.81
C TYR A 31 -17.07 14.28 -1.03
N ARG A 32 -18.14 14.81 -1.60
CA ARG A 32 -19.02 15.71 -0.86
C ARG A 32 -19.67 14.99 0.32
N LEU A 33 -20.04 13.72 0.16
CA LEU A 33 -20.51 12.87 1.26
C LEU A 33 -19.41 12.55 2.29
N LYS A 34 -18.19 12.30 1.83
CA LYS A 34 -17.07 11.88 2.70
C LYS A 34 -16.45 13.03 3.49
N LEU A 35 -16.27 14.19 2.85
CA LEU A 35 -15.50 15.33 3.37
C LEU A 35 -16.39 16.50 3.82
N GLY A 36 -17.65 16.53 3.37
CA GLY A 36 -18.58 17.64 3.64
C GLY A 36 -18.33 18.89 2.78
N GLU A 37 -17.17 19.02 2.15
CA GLU A 37 -16.79 20.17 1.30
C GLU A 37 -16.66 19.82 -0.18
N ALA A 38 -16.75 20.84 -1.05
CA ALA A 38 -16.48 20.68 -2.48
C ALA A 38 -14.98 20.64 -2.69
N VAL A 39 -14.53 19.65 -3.45
CA VAL A 39 -13.12 19.48 -3.79
C VAL A 39 -12.97 19.42 -5.30
N GLN A 40 -11.88 20.00 -5.80
CA GLN A 40 -11.53 19.86 -7.20
C GLN A 40 -11.04 18.44 -7.47
N THR A 41 -11.72 17.73 -8.37
CA THR A 41 -11.43 16.34 -8.72
C THR A 41 -10.75 16.25 -10.08
N ILE A 42 -9.81 15.32 -10.23
CA ILE A 42 -9.37 14.84 -11.55
C ILE A 42 -10.33 13.76 -12.08
N PRO A 43 -10.44 13.54 -13.41
CA PRO A 43 -11.23 12.44 -13.94
C PRO A 43 -10.78 11.08 -13.38
N THR A 44 -11.71 10.30 -12.82
CA THR A 44 -11.43 8.94 -12.33
C THR A 44 -11.05 8.02 -13.49
N ILE A 45 -9.82 7.50 -13.45
CA ILE A 45 -9.27 6.61 -14.48
C ILE A 45 -9.76 5.17 -14.34
N GLY A 46 -10.02 4.76 -13.10
CA GLY A 46 -10.31 3.40 -12.66
C GLY A 46 -11.43 3.40 -11.65
N PHE A 47 -11.06 3.32 -10.38
CA PHE A 47 -12.00 3.30 -9.27
C PHE A 47 -11.53 4.26 -8.18
N ASN A 48 -12.48 4.95 -7.56
CA ASN A 48 -12.29 5.63 -6.30
C ASN A 48 -13.23 4.97 -5.27
N VAL A 49 -12.71 4.60 -4.11
CA VAL A 49 -13.48 3.84 -3.12
C VAL A 49 -13.44 4.54 -1.79
N GLU A 50 -14.61 4.89 -1.27
CA GLU A 50 -14.74 5.55 0.02
C GLU A 50 -15.82 4.86 0.85
N THR A 51 -15.56 4.74 2.15
CA THR A 51 -16.54 4.24 3.13
C THR A 51 -17.12 5.40 3.91
N LEU A 52 -18.45 5.53 3.85
CA LEU A 52 -19.25 6.45 4.65
C LEU A 52 -19.64 5.75 5.95
N GLU A 53 -19.27 6.33 7.07
CA GLU A 53 -19.59 5.81 8.40
C GLU A 53 -20.72 6.62 9.03
N TYR A 54 -21.75 5.93 9.54
CA TYR A 54 -22.90 6.55 10.18
C TYR A 54 -22.84 6.41 11.70
N SER A 55 -23.48 7.34 12.40
CA SER A 55 -23.44 7.42 13.87
C SER A 55 -24.01 6.20 14.61
N ASP A 56 -24.85 5.41 13.95
CA ASP A 56 -25.44 4.18 14.47
C ASP A 56 -24.63 2.91 14.12
N GLY A 57 -23.46 3.09 13.51
CA GLY A 57 -22.52 2.02 13.19
C GLY A 57 -22.67 1.45 11.77
N ASP A 58 -23.73 1.83 11.03
CA ASP A 58 -23.90 1.43 9.63
C ASP A 58 -22.74 1.98 8.79
N LYS A 59 -22.32 1.23 7.77
CA LYS A 59 -21.30 1.63 6.82
C LYS A 59 -21.76 1.40 5.39
N ILE A 60 -21.54 2.39 4.53
CA ILE A 60 -21.77 2.26 3.09
C ILE A 60 -20.44 2.51 2.38
N THR A 61 -19.91 1.49 1.72
CA THR A 61 -18.72 1.60 0.87
C THR A 61 -19.15 1.79 -0.57
N LEU A 62 -18.75 2.90 -1.19
CA LEU A 62 -19.11 3.24 -2.56
C LEU A 62 -17.88 3.16 -3.47
N TRP A 63 -18.04 2.45 -4.59
CA TRP A 63 -17.06 2.34 -5.66
C TRP A 63 -17.45 3.27 -6.81
N ASP A 64 -16.85 4.45 -6.86
CA ASP A 64 -16.93 5.36 -8.02
C ASP A 64 -16.08 4.81 -9.16
N VAL A 65 -16.74 4.36 -10.23
CA VAL A 65 -16.06 3.87 -11.42
C VAL A 65 -15.87 5.00 -12.42
N GLY A 66 -14.67 5.12 -12.99
CA GLY A 66 -14.42 6.04 -14.10
C GLY A 66 -15.41 5.82 -15.26
N GLY A 67 -15.97 6.92 -15.78
CA GLY A 67 -17.05 6.87 -16.78
C GLY A 67 -16.60 6.54 -18.22
N CYS A 68 -15.33 6.20 -18.43
CA CYS A 68 -14.76 6.00 -19.76
C CYS A 68 -14.95 4.57 -20.28
N ASP A 69 -15.20 4.42 -21.59
CA ASP A 69 -15.47 3.16 -22.29
C ASP A 69 -14.51 2.01 -21.98
N LYS A 70 -13.21 2.29 -21.94
CA LYS A 70 -12.17 1.25 -21.88
C LYS A 70 -12.13 0.48 -20.55
N ILE A 71 -12.56 1.09 -19.45
CA ILE A 71 -12.53 0.45 -18.12
C ILE A 71 -13.88 -0.14 -17.70
N ARG A 72 -14.95 0.09 -18.47
CA ARG A 72 -16.29 -0.45 -18.21
C ARG A 72 -16.32 -1.97 -18.04
N PRO A 73 -15.58 -2.77 -18.84
CA PRO A 73 -15.57 -4.23 -18.67
C PRO A 73 -15.10 -4.67 -17.28
N LEU A 74 -14.24 -3.86 -16.62
CA LEU A 74 -13.69 -4.19 -15.31
C LEU A 74 -14.75 -4.18 -14.21
N ILE A 75 -15.86 -3.46 -14.39
CA ILE A 75 -16.94 -3.33 -13.39
C ILE A 75 -17.52 -4.70 -13.01
N ARG A 76 -17.53 -5.65 -13.96
CA ARG A 76 -18.01 -7.02 -13.72
C ARG A 76 -17.23 -7.72 -12.61
N HIS A 77 -15.94 -7.44 -12.45
CA HIS A 77 -15.13 -7.99 -11.34
C HIS A 77 -15.57 -7.48 -9.96
N TYR A 78 -16.36 -6.40 -9.93
CA TYR A 78 -16.85 -5.76 -8.72
C TYR A 78 -18.36 -5.91 -8.56
N MET A 79 -19.04 -6.72 -9.37
CA MET A 79 -20.46 -6.97 -9.16
C MET A 79 -20.66 -8.30 -8.44
N HIS A 80 -21.49 -8.29 -7.40
CA HIS A 80 -21.88 -9.49 -6.65
C HIS A 80 -23.33 -9.32 -6.18
N LYS A 81 -23.99 -10.43 -5.84
CA LYS A 81 -25.42 -10.48 -5.47
C LYS A 81 -25.83 -9.54 -4.33
N ASP A 82 -24.89 -9.21 -3.44
CA ASP A 82 -25.08 -8.39 -2.25
C ASP A 82 -24.80 -6.90 -2.49
N ARG A 83 -24.43 -6.52 -3.72
CA ARG A 83 -24.14 -5.14 -4.09
C ARG A 83 -25.37 -4.42 -4.66
N PHE A 84 -25.33 -3.09 -4.60
CA PHE A 84 -26.32 -2.21 -5.22
C PHE A 84 -25.66 -1.23 -6.18
N ILE A 85 -26.45 -0.61 -7.07
CA ILE A 85 -25.96 0.42 -8.00
C ILE A 85 -26.58 1.77 -7.65
N ILE A 86 -25.77 2.83 -7.66
CA ILE A 86 -26.23 4.22 -7.78
C ILE A 86 -25.87 4.68 -9.19
N PHE A 87 -26.86 4.95 -10.04
CA PHE A 87 -26.64 5.51 -11.36
C PHE A 87 -26.88 7.02 -11.35
N ILE A 88 -25.87 7.80 -11.72
CA ILE A 88 -25.94 9.27 -11.72
C ILE A 88 -26.05 9.77 -13.17
N GLN A 89 -27.17 10.40 -13.46
CA GLN A 89 -27.43 11.13 -14.70
C GLN A 89 -27.12 12.62 -14.50
N GLY A 90 -26.27 13.20 -15.35
CA GLY A 90 -26.05 14.65 -15.39
C GLY A 90 -27.20 15.34 -16.13
N CYS A 91 -27.66 16.48 -15.61
CA CYS A 91 -28.73 17.27 -16.24
C CYS A 91 -28.21 18.44 -17.10
N ASP A 92 -26.89 18.65 -17.14
CA ASP A 92 -26.23 19.78 -17.79
C ASP A 92 -25.84 19.53 -19.26
N ASP A 93 -25.89 18.28 -19.71
CA ASP A 93 -25.48 17.85 -21.05
C ASP A 93 -26.61 17.05 -21.71
N LEU A 94 -27.39 17.73 -22.55
CA LEU A 94 -28.60 17.19 -23.19
C LEU A 94 -28.39 16.86 -24.67
N ASP A 95 -27.13 16.75 -25.10
CA ASP A 95 -26.81 16.26 -26.44
C ASP A 95 -27.38 14.83 -26.63
N PRO A 96 -28.13 14.56 -27.71
CA PRO A 96 -28.76 13.26 -27.92
C PRO A 96 -27.80 12.07 -27.88
N ASP A 97 -26.58 12.22 -28.41
CA ASP A 97 -25.58 11.16 -28.41
C ASP A 97 -25.05 10.91 -26.99
N ARG A 98 -24.92 11.98 -26.19
CA ARG A 98 -24.51 11.90 -24.78
C ARG A 98 -25.58 11.24 -23.92
N ILE A 99 -26.86 11.52 -24.19
CA ILE A 99 -27.97 10.87 -23.51
C ILE A 99 -28.04 9.39 -23.89
N GLU A 100 -28.02 9.06 -25.18
CA GLU A 100 -28.08 7.65 -25.63
C GLU A 100 -26.91 6.84 -25.04
N PHE A 101 -25.72 7.42 -25.00
CA PHE A 101 -24.55 6.80 -24.36
C PHE A 101 -24.76 6.57 -22.85
N SER A 102 -25.48 7.47 -22.17
CA SER A 102 -25.87 7.27 -20.77
C SER A 102 -26.86 6.12 -20.62
N LEU A 103 -27.85 6.04 -21.52
CA LEU A 103 -28.84 4.97 -21.55
C LEU A 103 -28.22 3.61 -21.86
N GLU A 104 -27.25 3.55 -22.78
CA GLU A 104 -26.45 2.35 -23.02
C GLU A 104 -25.73 1.88 -21.75
N TYR A 105 -25.15 2.82 -21.00
CA TYR A 105 -24.48 2.52 -19.74
C TYR A 105 -25.46 2.06 -18.64
N LEU A 106 -26.67 2.62 -18.61
CA LEU A 106 -27.76 2.18 -17.75
C LEU A 106 -28.18 0.74 -18.09
N ARG A 107 -28.38 0.43 -19.38
CA ARG A 107 -28.69 -0.94 -19.87
C ARG A 107 -27.61 -1.94 -19.45
N MET A 108 -26.35 -1.55 -19.63
CA MET A 108 -25.20 -2.37 -19.20
C MET A 108 -25.24 -2.65 -17.70
N GLY A 109 -25.52 -1.63 -16.87
CA GLY A 109 -25.68 -1.78 -15.42
C GLY A 109 -26.79 -2.74 -15.03
N MET A 110 -27.97 -2.62 -15.64
CA MET A 110 -29.12 -3.51 -15.38
C MET A 110 -28.83 -4.95 -15.82
N GLN A 111 -28.22 -5.16 -16.99
CA GLN A 111 -27.86 -6.49 -17.47
C GLN A 111 -26.84 -7.16 -16.54
N MET A 112 -25.86 -6.41 -16.05
CA MET A 112 -24.89 -6.89 -15.08
C MET A 112 -25.55 -7.27 -13.75
N MET A 113 -26.52 -6.48 -13.28
CA MET A 113 -27.26 -6.84 -12.06
C MET A 113 -27.99 -8.17 -12.19
N LEU A 114 -28.61 -8.44 -13.35
CA LEU A 114 -29.26 -9.73 -13.61
C LEU A 114 -28.26 -10.90 -13.58
N GLU A 115 -27.11 -10.75 -14.24
CA GLU A 115 -26.07 -11.78 -14.30
C GLU A 115 -25.55 -12.18 -12.91
N PHE A 116 -25.38 -11.19 -12.02
CA PHE A 116 -24.82 -11.38 -10.69
C PHE A 116 -25.88 -11.46 -9.58
N GLU A 117 -27.17 -11.52 -9.94
CA GLU A 117 -28.31 -11.58 -9.01
C GLU A 117 -28.40 -10.40 -8.02
N ALA A 118 -27.82 -9.25 -8.37
CA ALA A 118 -27.93 -8.01 -7.60
C ALA A 118 -29.31 -7.38 -7.79
N LYS A 119 -29.90 -6.84 -6.71
CA LYS A 119 -31.32 -6.44 -6.73
C LYS A 119 -31.59 -4.95 -6.82
N HIS A 120 -30.82 -4.12 -6.11
CA HIS A 120 -31.18 -2.72 -5.88
C HIS A 120 -30.40 -1.76 -6.79
N MET A 121 -31.12 -0.88 -7.50
CA MET A 121 -30.55 0.24 -8.24
C MET A 121 -31.26 1.54 -7.87
N PHE A 122 -30.49 2.61 -7.67
CA PHE A 122 -30.98 3.96 -7.39
C PHE A 122 -30.51 4.91 -8.48
N ILE A 123 -31.41 5.69 -9.06
CA ILE A 123 -31.11 6.60 -10.16
C ILE A 123 -31.26 8.05 -9.68
N LEU A 124 -30.20 8.83 -9.84
CA LEU A 124 -30.09 10.21 -9.39
C LEU A 124 -29.93 11.17 -10.57
N PHE A 125 -30.54 12.35 -10.46
CA PHE A 125 -30.41 13.44 -11.44
C PHE A 125 -29.56 14.58 -10.86
N ASN A 126 -28.27 14.58 -11.17
CA ASN A 126 -27.30 15.50 -10.60
C ASN A 126 -27.12 16.77 -11.45
N LYS A 127 -26.51 17.80 -10.85
CA LYS A 127 -26.19 19.10 -11.43
C LYS A 127 -27.41 19.95 -11.81
N GLN A 128 -28.50 19.78 -11.07
CA GLN A 128 -29.70 20.61 -11.26
C GLN A 128 -29.46 22.09 -10.93
N ASP A 129 -28.38 22.41 -10.22
CA ASP A 129 -27.92 23.76 -9.92
C ASP A 129 -27.37 24.51 -11.14
N LEU A 130 -26.94 23.79 -12.19
CA LEU A 130 -26.47 24.40 -13.44
C LEU A 130 -27.62 24.79 -14.39
N LEU A 131 -28.84 24.34 -14.09
CA LEU A 131 -30.03 24.66 -14.87
C LEU A 131 -30.74 25.90 -14.30
N PRO A 132 -31.31 26.76 -15.17
CA PRO A 132 -32.25 27.78 -14.73
C PRO A 132 -33.41 27.16 -13.93
N PRO A 133 -33.87 27.78 -12.83
CA PRO A 133 -34.95 27.23 -11.99
C PRO A 133 -36.21 26.82 -12.76
N GLU A 134 -36.58 27.62 -13.77
CA GLU A 134 -37.75 27.42 -14.64
C GLU A 134 -37.61 26.23 -15.62
N GLU A 135 -36.39 25.81 -15.94
CA GLU A 135 -36.13 24.70 -16.86
C GLU A 135 -35.88 23.37 -16.14
N ARG A 136 -35.45 23.42 -14.87
CA ARG A 136 -35.05 22.27 -14.07
C ARG A 136 -36.08 21.14 -14.08
N GLU A 137 -37.34 21.46 -13.77
CA GLU A 137 -38.41 20.46 -13.71
C GLU A 137 -38.66 19.81 -15.08
N LYS A 138 -38.64 20.63 -16.15
CA LYS A 138 -38.85 20.16 -17.52
C LYS A 138 -37.73 19.20 -17.97
N VAL A 139 -36.47 19.55 -17.71
CA VAL A 139 -35.30 18.74 -18.07
C VAL A 139 -35.30 17.41 -17.32
N VAL A 140 -35.46 17.44 -15.99
CA VAL A 140 -35.49 16.22 -15.16
C VAL A 140 -36.64 15.32 -15.59
N LYS A 141 -37.83 15.87 -15.82
CA LYS A 141 -38.99 15.11 -16.32
C LYS A 141 -38.72 14.46 -17.68
N GLY A 142 -38.05 15.17 -18.59
CA GLY A 142 -37.68 14.63 -19.91
C GLY A 142 -36.73 13.43 -19.81
N LEU A 143 -35.65 13.58 -19.04
CA LEU A 143 -34.67 12.50 -18.80
C LEU A 143 -35.31 11.31 -18.08
N LYS A 144 -36.17 11.58 -17.11
CA LYS A 144 -36.92 10.56 -16.35
C LYS A 144 -37.78 9.70 -17.27
N ILE A 145 -38.52 10.29 -18.22
CA ILE A 145 -39.33 9.53 -19.18
C ILE A 145 -38.48 8.57 -20.02
N GLN A 146 -37.31 9.03 -20.48
CA GLN A 146 -36.41 8.20 -21.28
C GLN A 146 -35.83 7.04 -20.45
N ILE A 147 -35.40 7.33 -19.22
CA ILE A 147 -34.89 6.33 -18.28
C ILE A 147 -35.98 5.31 -17.88
N GLU A 148 -37.21 5.76 -17.62
CA GLU A 148 -38.34 4.89 -17.30
C GLU A 148 -38.67 3.92 -18.44
N ALA A 149 -38.50 4.35 -19.70
CA ALA A 149 -38.67 3.48 -20.86
C ALA A 149 -37.63 2.34 -20.87
N GLU A 150 -36.37 2.64 -20.52
CA GLU A 150 -35.28 1.66 -20.44
C GLU A 150 -35.43 0.68 -19.27
N ILE A 151 -35.97 1.13 -18.14
CA ILE A 151 -36.14 0.32 -16.92
C ILE A 151 -37.31 -0.66 -17.03
N LYS A 152 -38.35 -0.29 -17.79
CA LYS A 152 -39.61 -1.03 -17.88
C LYS A 152 -39.45 -2.55 -18.12
N PRO A 153 -38.54 -3.04 -18.98
CA PRO A 153 -38.32 -4.47 -19.18
C PRO A 153 -37.76 -5.20 -17.95
N TYR A 154 -37.14 -4.49 -17.00
CA TYR A 154 -36.40 -5.05 -15.87
C TYR A 154 -37.18 -5.01 -14.54
N ASN A 155 -38.28 -4.25 -14.46
CA ASN A 155 -39.07 -4.04 -13.23
C ASN A 155 -39.59 -5.32 -12.54
N ALA A 156 -39.73 -6.42 -13.27
CA ALA A 156 -40.14 -7.70 -12.68
C ALA A 156 -39.01 -8.41 -11.92
N GLN A 157 -37.75 -8.07 -12.21
CA GLN A 157 -36.56 -8.77 -11.72
C GLN A 157 -35.68 -7.90 -10.81
N LEU A 158 -35.66 -6.58 -11.04
CA LEU A 158 -34.83 -5.62 -10.32
C LEU A 158 -35.69 -4.61 -9.54
N ASP A 159 -35.23 -4.22 -8.35
CA ASP A 159 -35.78 -3.10 -7.55
C ASP A 159 -35.05 -1.81 -7.95
N ILE A 160 -35.57 -1.15 -8.98
CA ILE A 160 -35.01 0.09 -9.53
C ILE A 160 -35.85 1.27 -9.05
N ARG A 161 -35.19 2.24 -8.40
CA ARG A 161 -35.84 3.43 -7.83
C ARG A 161 -35.24 4.70 -8.41
N ILE A 162 -36.10 5.57 -8.93
CA ILE A 162 -35.73 6.91 -9.37
C ILE A 162 -35.90 7.85 -8.18
N LEU A 163 -34.79 8.40 -7.68
CA LEU A 163 -34.76 9.32 -6.55
C LEU A 163 -34.76 10.76 -7.07
N ASP A 164 -35.96 11.26 -7.31
CA ASP A 164 -36.24 12.57 -7.90
C ASP A 164 -36.26 13.66 -6.81
N TYR A 165 -35.08 14.14 -6.43
CA TYR A 165 -34.89 15.19 -5.43
C TYR A 165 -34.66 16.55 -6.11
N PRO A 166 -35.60 17.51 -6.00
CA PRO A 166 -35.44 18.82 -6.64
C PRO A 166 -34.23 19.60 -6.12
N GLY A 167 -33.42 20.10 -7.03
CA GLY A 167 -32.20 20.85 -6.73
C GLY A 167 -31.00 19.98 -6.36
N LEU A 168 -31.04 18.66 -6.59
CA LEU A 168 -29.92 17.77 -6.28
C LEU A 168 -28.62 18.24 -6.95
N SER A 169 -27.60 18.44 -6.11
CA SER A 169 -26.30 18.96 -6.53
C SER A 169 -25.20 18.38 -5.67
N ALA A 170 -24.40 17.50 -6.28
CA ALA A 170 -23.17 17.01 -5.69
C ALA A 170 -22.18 18.14 -5.41
N LEU A 171 -22.16 19.17 -6.26
CA LEU A 171 -21.25 20.29 -6.11
C LEU A 171 -21.57 21.08 -4.85
N SER A 172 -22.83 21.40 -4.53
CA SER A 172 -23.18 22.17 -3.33
C SER A 172 -23.45 21.30 -2.10
N GLY A 173 -23.72 20.01 -2.28
CA GLY A 173 -24.18 19.10 -1.22
C GLY A 173 -25.70 19.08 -1.04
N MET A 174 -26.44 19.88 -1.82
CA MET A 174 -27.90 19.95 -1.73
C MET A 174 -28.54 18.59 -2.05
N GLN A 175 -29.45 18.15 -1.18
CA GLN A 175 -30.20 16.88 -1.24
C GLN A 175 -29.37 15.59 -1.14
N LEU A 176 -28.05 15.64 -0.88
CA LEU A 176 -27.24 14.42 -0.77
C LEU A 176 -27.58 13.54 0.44
N HIS A 177 -27.73 14.15 1.63
CA HIS A 177 -28.07 13.39 2.84
C HIS A 177 -29.45 12.73 2.76
N PRO A 178 -30.53 13.44 2.36
CA PRO A 178 -31.85 12.81 2.14
C PRO A 178 -31.80 11.61 1.18
N VAL A 179 -31.11 11.76 0.04
CA VAL A 179 -30.92 10.67 -0.93
C VAL A 179 -30.25 9.46 -0.28
N MET A 180 -29.14 9.67 0.44
CA MET A 180 -28.42 8.57 1.07
C MET A 180 -29.19 7.92 2.22
N ASP A 181 -30.00 8.69 2.95
CA ASP A 181 -30.88 8.15 3.99
C ASP A 181 -31.97 7.26 3.40
N GLU A 182 -32.56 7.63 2.25
CA GLU A 182 -33.53 6.78 1.54
C GLU A 182 -32.90 5.49 1.00
N ILE A 183 -31.69 5.58 0.43
CA ILE A 183 -30.91 4.41 0.00
C ILE A 183 -30.67 3.48 1.19
N ARG A 184 -30.17 4.01 2.31
CA ARG A 184 -29.88 3.22 3.51
C ARG A 184 -31.14 2.55 4.07
N GLN A 185 -32.26 3.27 4.16
CA GLN A 185 -33.53 2.70 4.61
C GLN A 185 -34.04 1.59 3.68
N THR A 186 -33.82 1.73 2.36
CA THR A 186 -34.19 0.70 1.39
C THR A 186 -33.34 -0.56 1.52
N LEU A 187 -32.04 -0.41 1.79
CA LEU A 187 -31.08 -1.50 1.93
C LEU A 187 -31.17 -2.23 3.28
N GLN A 188 -31.78 -1.62 4.31
CA GLN A 188 -31.90 -2.25 5.62
C GLN A 188 -32.66 -3.58 5.52
N PRO A 189 -32.07 -4.68 6.02
CA PRO A 189 -32.68 -5.99 5.87
C PRO A 189 -33.99 -6.06 6.65
N LYS A 190 -35.07 -6.46 5.99
CA LYS A 190 -36.27 -6.97 6.68
C LYS A 190 -35.92 -8.31 7.36
N ARG A 191 -35.43 -8.24 8.61
CA ARG A 191 -35.30 -9.36 9.57
C ARG A 191 -34.36 -10.52 9.16
N ALA A 192 -33.36 -10.30 8.29
CA ALA A 192 -32.50 -11.37 7.77
C ALA A 192 -31.07 -11.46 8.37
N ALA A 193 -30.61 -10.46 9.14
CA ALA A 193 -29.23 -10.41 9.66
C ALA A 193 -28.87 -11.52 10.68
N GLN A 194 -29.85 -12.34 11.12
CA GLN A 194 -29.61 -13.48 12.00
C GLN A 194 -29.13 -14.75 11.25
N LYS A 195 -29.29 -14.86 9.92
CA LYS A 195 -28.96 -16.10 9.19
C LYS A 195 -27.48 -16.24 8.84
N THR A 196 -26.81 -15.19 8.40
CA THR A 196 -25.38 -15.24 8.03
C THR A 196 -24.47 -15.47 9.25
N LYS A 197 -24.82 -14.83 10.38
CA LYS A 197 -24.11 -15.03 11.65
C LYS A 197 -24.29 -16.46 12.18
N ALA A 198 -25.49 -17.00 12.09
CA ALA A 198 -25.78 -18.39 12.46
C ALA A 198 -25.15 -19.41 11.49
N GLU A 199 -24.90 -19.06 10.23
CA GLU A 199 -24.18 -19.91 9.26
C GLU A 199 -22.66 -19.90 9.46
N ILE A 200 -22.06 -18.76 9.80
CA ILE A 200 -20.64 -18.66 10.22
C ILE A 200 -20.44 -19.37 11.57
N GLU A 201 -21.31 -19.10 12.56
CA GLU A 201 -21.30 -19.80 13.85
C GLU A 201 -21.63 -21.30 13.71
N LYS A 202 -22.38 -21.74 12.69
CA LYS A 202 -22.56 -23.17 12.38
C LYS A 202 -21.34 -23.81 11.74
N ARG A 203 -20.53 -23.06 10.98
CA ARG A 203 -19.26 -23.55 10.42
C ARG A 203 -18.19 -23.69 11.51
N GLU A 204 -18.31 -22.92 12.59
CA GLU A 204 -17.45 -22.97 13.77
C GLU A 204 -18.05 -23.81 14.91
N LYS A 205 -17.94 -25.14 14.81
CA LYS A 205 -17.65 -25.95 16.01
C LYS A 205 -16.20 -26.37 15.94
N GLY A 206 -15.32 -25.39 16.08
CA GLY A 206 -13.90 -25.63 16.37
C GLY A 206 -13.70 -26.08 17.82
N PRO A 207 -12.48 -26.48 18.19
CA PRO A 207 -12.15 -26.76 19.59
C PRO A 207 -12.44 -25.54 20.46
N SER A 208 -12.94 -25.77 21.68
CA SER A 208 -13.13 -24.73 22.68
C SER A 208 -11.79 -24.10 23.07
N GLN A 209 -11.83 -22.89 23.63
CA GLN A 209 -10.62 -22.21 24.12
C GLN A 209 -9.88 -23.06 25.17
N ASP A 210 -10.59 -23.77 26.04
CA ASP A 210 -10.00 -24.66 27.04
C ASP A 210 -9.31 -25.88 26.41
N GLU A 211 -9.90 -26.47 25.37
CA GLU A 211 -9.28 -27.55 24.61
C GLU A 211 -7.98 -27.08 23.94
N LEU A 212 -7.99 -25.88 23.33
CA LEU A 212 -6.82 -25.28 22.72
C LEU A 212 -5.71 -25.01 23.74
N LEU A 213 -6.05 -24.43 24.89
CA LEU A 213 -5.08 -24.20 25.98
C LEU A 213 -4.48 -25.50 26.52
N ASN A 214 -5.27 -26.56 26.63
CA ASN A 214 -4.76 -27.86 27.04
C ASN A 214 -3.81 -28.48 26.00
N GLN A 215 -4.11 -28.34 24.70
CA GLN A 215 -3.20 -28.74 23.63
C GLN A 215 -1.88 -27.96 23.69
N ILE A 216 -1.93 -26.65 23.95
CA ILE A 216 -0.75 -25.79 24.10
C ILE A 216 0.12 -26.26 25.27
N ARG A 217 -0.48 -26.47 26.45
CA ARG A 217 0.25 -26.95 27.63
C ARG A 217 0.96 -28.28 27.37
N LYS A 218 0.28 -29.21 26.70
CA LYS A 218 0.86 -30.50 26.32
C LYS A 218 2.03 -30.31 25.36
N ALA A 219 1.84 -29.52 24.29
CA ALA A 219 2.88 -29.27 23.30
C ALA A 219 4.11 -28.56 23.89
N ILE A 220 3.91 -27.60 24.81
CA ILE A 220 5.00 -26.93 25.54
C ILE A 220 5.76 -27.92 26.42
N ALA A 221 5.05 -28.81 27.15
CA ALA A 221 5.69 -29.79 28.02
C ALA A 221 6.55 -30.81 27.26
N GLU A 222 6.16 -31.14 26.02
CA GLU A 222 6.89 -32.07 25.14
C GLU A 222 7.98 -31.36 24.29
N SER A 223 8.08 -30.04 24.37
CA SER A 223 8.93 -29.21 23.52
C SER A 223 10.33 -29.01 24.11
N VAL A 224 11.36 -29.12 23.26
CA VAL A 224 12.73 -28.71 23.59
C VAL A 224 12.89 -27.18 23.59
N ASP A 225 14.00 -26.69 24.14
CA ASP A 225 14.36 -25.27 24.12
C ASP A 225 14.54 -24.74 22.69
N ALA A 226 14.56 -23.41 22.53
CA ALA A 226 14.57 -22.77 21.21
C ALA A 226 15.82 -23.10 20.39
N GLU A 227 16.99 -23.14 21.00
CA GLU A 227 18.25 -23.37 20.26
C GLU A 227 18.31 -24.82 19.77
N THR A 228 17.99 -25.77 20.65
CA THR A 228 17.91 -27.19 20.30
C THR A 228 16.86 -27.44 19.22
N PHE A 229 15.68 -26.82 19.33
CA PHE A 229 14.63 -26.91 18.32
C PHE A 229 15.11 -26.41 16.95
N TRP A 230 15.72 -25.22 16.92
CA TRP A 230 16.20 -24.61 15.69
C TRP A 230 17.26 -25.48 15.01
N LYS A 231 18.19 -26.04 15.79
CA LYS A 231 19.19 -26.97 15.30
C LYS A 231 18.54 -28.19 14.63
N PHE A 232 17.62 -28.87 15.32
CA PHE A 232 16.92 -30.04 14.80
C PHE A 232 16.05 -29.74 13.57
N PHE A 233 15.46 -28.55 13.49
CA PHE A 233 14.74 -28.10 12.29
C PHE A 233 15.69 -27.89 11.11
N MET A 234 16.87 -27.32 11.36
CA MET A 234 17.85 -27.02 10.32
C MET A 234 18.54 -28.27 9.79
N ASP A 235 18.89 -29.25 10.63
CA ASP A 235 19.50 -30.52 10.18
C ASP A 235 18.47 -31.59 9.77
N GLY A 236 17.18 -31.37 10.08
CA GLY A 236 16.09 -32.29 9.74
C GLY A 236 15.91 -33.45 10.73
N SER A 237 16.52 -33.38 11.92
CA SER A 237 16.45 -34.43 12.95
C SER A 237 15.25 -34.32 13.89
N LEU A 238 14.27 -33.43 13.64
CA LEU A 238 13.06 -33.30 14.46
C LEU A 238 12.33 -34.64 14.65
N GLU A 239 12.01 -35.02 15.89
CA GLU A 239 11.38 -36.30 16.22
C GLU A 239 9.92 -36.40 15.77
N SER A 240 9.17 -35.29 15.87
CA SER A 240 7.76 -35.17 15.51
C SER A 240 7.51 -33.94 14.63
N TRP A 241 6.39 -33.96 13.90
CA TRP A 241 5.95 -32.86 13.06
C TRP A 241 4.44 -32.66 13.17
N ASP A 242 4.03 -31.99 14.24
CA ASP A 242 2.63 -31.65 14.51
C ASP A 242 2.33 -30.17 14.19
N HIS A 243 1.10 -29.74 14.46
CA HIS A 243 0.67 -28.35 14.19
C HIS A 243 1.48 -27.33 15.00
N TYR A 244 1.76 -27.60 16.28
CA TYR A 244 2.56 -26.72 17.12
C TYR A 244 3.99 -26.56 16.57
N THR A 245 4.61 -27.67 16.19
CA THR A 245 5.95 -27.73 15.60
C THR A 245 6.00 -26.96 14.28
N HIS A 246 4.97 -27.11 13.44
CA HIS A 246 4.86 -26.39 12.16
C HIS A 246 4.79 -24.87 12.37
N LEU A 247 3.93 -24.41 13.29
CA LEU A 247 3.81 -22.99 13.62
C LEU A 247 5.09 -22.44 14.25
N ARG A 248 5.76 -23.22 15.10
CA ARG A 248 7.04 -22.84 15.72
C ARG A 248 8.14 -22.68 14.68
N ALA A 249 8.24 -23.62 13.74
CA ALA A 249 9.16 -23.51 12.62
C ALA A 249 8.86 -22.26 11.78
N GLY A 250 7.58 -21.98 11.50
CA GLY A 250 7.14 -20.77 10.81
C GLY A 250 7.59 -19.49 11.52
N PHE A 251 7.38 -19.39 12.84
CA PHE A 251 7.83 -18.23 13.64
C PHE A 251 9.36 -18.07 13.61
N PHE A 252 10.11 -19.17 13.70
CA PHE A 252 11.58 -19.12 13.74
C PHE A 252 12.17 -18.72 12.39
N VAL A 253 11.59 -19.22 11.29
CA VAL A 253 11.95 -18.80 9.92
C VAL A 253 11.59 -17.33 9.72
N MET A 254 10.41 -16.88 10.17
CA MET A 254 10.03 -15.46 10.12
C MET A 254 11.02 -14.57 10.86
N HIS A 255 11.40 -14.95 12.08
CA HIS A 255 12.41 -14.23 12.85
C HIS A 255 13.78 -14.22 12.15
N ASP A 256 14.16 -15.27 11.42
CA ASP A 256 15.40 -15.29 10.64
C ASP A 256 15.30 -14.42 9.39
N SER A 257 14.21 -14.52 8.63
CA SER A 257 13.95 -13.75 7.42
C SER A 257 13.91 -12.25 7.73
N PHE A 258 13.22 -11.84 8.79
CA PHE A 258 13.14 -10.43 9.17
C PHE A 258 14.52 -9.90 9.61
N ALA A 259 15.32 -10.71 10.30
CA ALA A 259 16.70 -10.36 10.65
C ALA A 259 17.59 -10.17 9.41
N GLN A 260 17.23 -10.76 8.27
CA GLN A 260 17.90 -10.60 6.98
C GLN A 260 17.31 -9.46 6.12
N GLY A 261 16.29 -8.75 6.60
CA GLY A 261 15.58 -7.69 5.89
C GLY A 261 14.55 -8.15 4.88
N LEU A 262 14.14 -9.42 4.95
CA LEU A 262 13.10 -9.99 4.11
C LEU A 262 11.72 -9.76 4.73
N GLY A 263 10.71 -9.53 3.91
CA GLY A 263 9.33 -9.36 4.35
C GLY A 263 8.61 -10.71 4.56
N LEU A 264 7.31 -10.63 4.84
CA LEU A 264 6.48 -11.81 5.11
C LEU A 264 6.34 -12.73 3.88
N LEU A 265 6.30 -12.15 2.67
CA LEU A 265 6.13 -12.91 1.42
C LEU A 265 7.40 -13.69 1.07
N GLU A 266 8.57 -13.04 1.18
CA GLU A 266 9.87 -13.70 1.02
C GLU A 266 10.11 -14.74 2.12
N CYS A 267 9.65 -14.46 3.35
CA CYS A 267 9.65 -15.44 4.44
C CYS A 267 8.83 -16.70 4.07
N ALA A 268 7.70 -16.55 3.39
CA ALA A 268 6.90 -17.70 2.96
C ALA A 268 7.65 -18.57 1.96
N ASP A 269 8.37 -17.95 1.01
CA ASP A 269 9.20 -18.67 0.05
C ASP A 269 10.36 -19.41 0.75
N ALA A 270 11.02 -18.75 1.72
CA ALA A 270 12.05 -19.39 2.54
C ALA A 270 11.49 -20.56 3.36
N PHE A 271 10.33 -20.39 3.99
CA PHE A 271 9.71 -21.45 4.78
C PHE A 271 9.30 -22.64 3.91
N MET A 272 8.70 -22.41 2.74
CA MET A 272 8.38 -23.48 1.79
C MET A 272 9.63 -24.21 1.30
N ALA A 273 10.75 -23.52 1.07
CA ALA A 273 12.01 -24.16 0.73
C ALA A 273 12.50 -25.10 1.84
N HIS A 274 12.40 -24.68 3.11
CA HIS A 274 12.71 -25.56 4.24
C HIS A 274 11.75 -26.76 4.33
N LEU A 275 10.45 -26.57 4.12
CA LEU A 275 9.47 -27.66 4.13
C LEU A 275 9.75 -28.69 3.02
N ASN A 276 10.09 -28.23 1.82
CA ASN A 276 10.46 -29.11 0.70
C ASN A 276 11.71 -29.93 1.02
N ARG A 277 12.76 -29.29 1.55
CA ARG A 277 13.99 -29.97 1.99
C ARG A 277 13.71 -31.03 3.05
N LEU A 278 12.89 -30.72 4.05
CA LEU A 278 12.52 -31.68 5.11
C LEU A 278 11.74 -32.87 4.54
N ARG A 279 10.81 -32.61 3.62
CA ARG A 279 10.06 -33.66 2.90
C ARG A 279 10.96 -34.54 2.05
N GLU A 280 11.93 -33.98 1.33
CA GLU A 280 12.90 -34.76 0.57
C GLU A 280 13.76 -35.66 1.47
N GLY A 281 14.11 -35.19 2.67
CA GLY A 281 14.86 -35.96 3.66
C GLY A 281 14.05 -37.06 4.34
N ASN A 282 12.77 -36.81 4.66
CA ASN A 282 11.89 -37.79 5.32
C ASN A 282 10.40 -37.61 4.91
N PRO A 283 9.98 -38.15 3.75
CA PRO A 283 8.64 -37.96 3.21
C PRO A 283 7.52 -38.48 4.13
N GLU A 284 7.79 -39.55 4.88
CA GLU A 284 6.82 -40.17 5.79
C GLU A 284 6.47 -39.26 6.97
N ARG A 285 7.46 -38.51 7.48
CA ARG A 285 7.27 -37.56 8.58
C ARG A 285 6.68 -36.23 8.08
N PHE A 286 7.16 -35.71 6.94
CA PHE A 286 6.78 -34.41 6.41
C PHE A 286 5.87 -34.53 5.18
N ARG A 287 4.60 -34.89 5.41
CA ARG A 287 3.64 -35.24 4.35
C ARG A 287 3.02 -34.05 3.60
N ASN A 288 3.08 -32.86 4.19
CA ASN A 288 2.41 -31.68 3.63
C ASN A 288 3.10 -31.20 2.35
N THR A 289 2.31 -30.96 1.31
CA THR A 289 2.78 -30.33 0.07
C THR A 289 2.83 -28.82 0.23
N ALA A 290 3.79 -28.16 -0.45
CA ALA A 290 3.91 -26.72 -0.44
C ALA A 290 2.61 -26.05 -0.95
N HIS A 291 2.17 -25.02 -0.25
CA HIS A 291 0.95 -24.28 -0.57
C HIS A 291 1.11 -22.81 -0.18
N LYS A 292 1.46 -21.97 -1.16
CA LYS A 292 1.85 -20.57 -0.94
C LYS A 292 0.80 -19.76 -0.20
N THR A 293 -0.47 -19.81 -0.62
CA THR A 293 -1.55 -19.09 0.09
C THR A 293 -1.72 -19.55 1.54
N MET A 294 -1.75 -20.86 1.80
CA MET A 294 -1.87 -21.39 3.16
C MET A 294 -0.66 -21.03 4.04
N THR A 295 0.55 -21.09 3.48
CA THR A 295 1.78 -20.73 4.19
C THR A 295 1.79 -19.24 4.58
N ILE A 296 1.49 -18.34 3.65
CA ILE A 296 1.42 -16.90 3.93
C ILE A 296 0.32 -16.61 4.95
N PHE A 297 -0.85 -17.26 4.84
CA PHE A 297 -1.92 -17.12 5.82
C PHE A 297 -1.44 -17.43 7.25
N TRP A 298 -0.78 -18.58 7.46
CA TRP A 298 -0.32 -18.96 8.79
C TRP A 298 0.81 -18.07 9.30
N LEU A 299 1.75 -17.68 8.44
CA LEU A 299 2.81 -16.73 8.82
C LEU A 299 2.22 -15.37 9.21
N HIS A 300 1.19 -14.88 8.51
CA HIS A 300 0.46 -13.66 8.88
C HIS A 300 -0.22 -13.81 10.24
N GLN A 301 -0.90 -14.94 10.50
CA GLN A 301 -1.54 -15.18 11.80
C GLN A 301 -0.52 -15.22 12.95
N ILE A 302 0.64 -15.84 12.73
CA ILE A 302 1.75 -15.87 13.69
C ILE A 302 2.27 -14.45 13.94
N GLN A 303 2.50 -13.66 12.88
CA GLN A 303 2.97 -12.28 13.00
C GLN A 303 1.99 -11.42 13.80
N VAL A 304 0.69 -11.50 13.49
CA VAL A 304 -0.36 -10.79 14.22
C VAL A 304 -0.35 -11.16 15.70
N ALA A 305 -0.29 -12.46 16.02
CA ALA A 305 -0.25 -12.92 17.41
C ALA A 305 1.00 -12.43 18.16
N ALA A 306 2.16 -12.41 17.50
CA ALA A 306 3.40 -11.91 18.09
C ALA A 306 3.33 -10.40 18.37
N ILE A 307 2.75 -9.61 17.47
CA ILE A 307 2.55 -8.16 17.66
C ILE A 307 1.50 -7.89 18.76
N GLU A 308 0.42 -8.66 18.80
CA GLU A 308 -0.58 -8.58 19.88
C GLU A 308 0.05 -8.88 21.25
N TYR A 309 0.89 -9.92 21.32
CA TYR A 309 1.65 -10.26 22.51
C TYR A 309 2.62 -9.14 22.91
N GLN A 310 3.40 -8.62 21.96
CA GLN A 310 4.32 -7.50 22.17
C GLN A 310 3.60 -6.29 22.78
N ALA A 311 2.46 -5.90 22.21
CA ALA A 311 1.67 -4.78 22.68
C ALA A 311 1.05 -5.04 24.06
N LYS A 312 0.58 -6.27 24.31
CA LYS A 312 -0.02 -6.66 25.59
C LYS A 312 1.00 -6.64 26.74
N GLU A 313 2.20 -7.14 26.49
CA GLU A 313 3.28 -7.21 27.48
C GLU A 313 4.14 -5.93 27.54
N ASN A 314 3.84 -4.93 26.70
CA ASN A 314 4.59 -3.66 26.57
C ASN A 314 6.10 -3.86 26.30
N LEU A 315 6.43 -4.75 25.36
CA LEU A 315 7.81 -5.03 24.98
C LEU A 315 8.32 -3.98 23.98
N ASP A 316 9.52 -3.44 24.24
CA ASP A 316 10.19 -2.50 23.32
C ASP A 316 10.62 -3.17 22.01
N GLU A 317 10.97 -4.46 22.07
CA GLU A 317 11.44 -5.25 20.94
C GLU A 317 10.41 -6.30 20.51
N PHE A 318 10.49 -6.71 19.24
CA PHE A 318 9.67 -7.81 18.75
C PHE A 318 10.02 -9.12 19.50
N PRO A 319 9.03 -9.97 19.86
CA PRO A 319 9.28 -11.16 20.67
C PRO A 319 10.33 -12.08 20.07
N SER A 320 11.22 -12.57 20.92
CA SER A 320 12.30 -13.48 20.56
C SER A 320 11.78 -14.90 20.33
N ARG A 321 12.65 -15.76 19.75
CA ARG A 321 12.38 -17.20 19.58
C ARG A 321 12.05 -17.93 20.88
N ASN A 322 12.53 -17.43 22.02
CA ASN A 322 12.27 -18.04 23.33
C ASN A 322 10.84 -17.80 23.82
N GLU A 323 10.21 -16.70 23.39
CA GLU A 323 8.87 -16.28 23.82
C GLU A 323 7.76 -16.90 22.97
N TYR A 324 8.08 -17.77 22.01
CA TYR A 324 7.07 -18.40 21.15
C TYR A 324 5.98 -19.13 21.94
N ALA A 325 6.34 -19.80 23.03
CA ALA A 325 5.37 -20.48 23.88
C ALA A 325 4.36 -19.51 24.48
N ASP A 326 4.82 -18.35 24.95
CA ASP A 326 3.99 -17.29 25.54
C ASP A 326 3.10 -16.62 24.48
N ILE A 327 3.61 -16.41 23.27
CA ILE A 327 2.85 -15.90 22.13
C ILE A 327 1.67 -16.84 21.82
N VAL A 328 1.91 -18.14 21.66
CA VAL A 328 0.84 -19.11 21.36
C VAL A 328 -0.14 -19.24 22.52
N PHE A 329 0.35 -19.18 23.77
CA PHE A 329 -0.51 -19.19 24.95
C PHE A 329 -1.42 -17.96 25.03
N SER A 330 -0.90 -16.79 24.63
CA SER A 330 -1.67 -15.53 24.55
C SER A 330 -2.70 -15.51 23.42
N ALA A 331 -2.46 -16.28 22.35
CA ALA A 331 -3.32 -16.39 21.17
C ALA A 331 -3.71 -17.86 20.85
N PRO A 332 -4.54 -18.52 21.70
CA PRO A 332 -4.84 -19.95 21.54
C PRO A 332 -5.47 -20.33 20.21
N ARG A 333 -6.11 -19.36 19.52
CA ARG A 333 -6.68 -19.51 18.18
C ARG A 333 -5.69 -20.07 17.15
N LEU A 334 -4.39 -19.83 17.31
CA LEU A 334 -3.35 -20.36 16.42
C LEU A 334 -3.37 -21.89 16.38
N MET A 335 -3.69 -22.54 17.50
CA MET A 335 -3.75 -24.01 17.59
C MET A 335 -5.01 -24.62 16.95
N ASN A 336 -5.97 -23.80 16.51
CA ASN A 336 -7.09 -24.28 15.71
C ASN A 336 -6.66 -24.44 14.25
N SER A 337 -6.24 -25.65 13.85
CA SER A 337 -5.84 -25.96 12.46
C SER A 337 -6.93 -25.68 11.40
N GLY A 338 -8.19 -25.50 11.82
CA GLY A 338 -9.31 -25.09 10.98
C GLY A 338 -9.51 -23.58 10.83
N LEU A 339 -8.66 -22.72 11.42
CA LEU A 339 -8.83 -21.25 11.46
C LEU A 339 -9.01 -20.63 10.07
N TRP A 340 -8.37 -21.17 9.04
CA TRP A 340 -8.48 -20.68 7.66
C TRP A 340 -9.93 -20.70 7.13
N ARG A 341 -10.82 -21.52 7.68
CA ARG A 341 -12.22 -21.67 7.22
C ARG A 341 -13.08 -20.42 7.45
N SER A 342 -12.65 -19.54 8.35
CA SER A 342 -13.30 -18.26 8.59
C SER A 342 -12.87 -17.21 7.56
N TYR A 343 -11.77 -17.45 6.84
CA TYR A 343 -11.17 -16.50 5.88
C TYR A 343 -11.31 -16.94 4.42
N TYR A 344 -11.20 -18.25 4.16
CA TYR A 344 -11.20 -18.78 2.80
C TYR A 344 -12.33 -19.77 2.56
N SER A 345 -12.96 -19.67 1.38
CA SER A 345 -13.76 -20.75 0.83
C SER A 345 -12.88 -21.91 0.39
N LYS A 346 -13.47 -23.11 0.33
CA LYS A 346 -12.78 -24.29 -0.23
C LYS A 346 -12.54 -24.13 -1.73
N ASP A 347 -13.45 -23.42 -2.41
CA ASP A 347 -13.45 -23.26 -3.87
C ASP A 347 -12.29 -22.38 -4.34
N LEU A 348 -11.85 -21.43 -3.52
CA LEU A 348 -10.63 -20.65 -3.75
C LEU A 348 -9.38 -21.41 -3.28
N LEU A 349 -9.33 -21.80 -2.01
CA LEU A 349 -8.09 -22.21 -1.35
C LEU A 349 -7.49 -23.50 -1.92
N PHE A 350 -8.31 -24.44 -2.37
CA PHE A 350 -7.80 -25.73 -2.87
C PHE A 350 -7.54 -25.77 -4.38
N THR A 351 -7.60 -24.61 -5.05
CA THR A 351 -7.22 -24.49 -6.46
C THR A 351 -5.71 -24.67 -6.66
N PRO A 352 -5.24 -25.13 -7.83
CA PRO A 352 -3.82 -25.14 -8.16
C PRO A 352 -3.19 -23.74 -8.06
N LYS A 353 -3.91 -22.71 -8.51
CA LYS A 353 -3.45 -21.31 -8.45
C LYS A 353 -3.15 -20.86 -7.02
N ALA A 354 -4.01 -21.18 -6.05
CA ALA A 354 -3.79 -20.85 -4.63
C ALA A 354 -2.62 -21.61 -3.98
N ARG A 355 -2.26 -22.78 -4.52
CA ARG A 355 -1.06 -23.50 -4.08
C ARG A 355 0.23 -22.81 -4.55
N GLU A 356 0.21 -22.21 -5.73
CA GLU A 356 1.39 -21.62 -6.37
C GLU A 356 1.55 -20.12 -6.10
N ASN A 357 0.44 -19.41 -5.86
CA ASN A 357 0.39 -17.96 -5.74
C ASN A 357 -0.21 -17.52 -4.40
N TRP A 358 -0.09 -16.21 -4.12
CA TRP A 358 -0.73 -15.54 -3.00
C TRP A 358 -2.09 -14.98 -3.42
N HIS A 359 -3.16 -15.50 -2.82
CA HIS A 359 -4.52 -15.00 -2.97
C HIS A 359 -5.01 -14.38 -1.66
N LEU A 360 -5.76 -13.28 -1.76
CA LEU A 360 -6.43 -12.70 -0.60
C LEU A 360 -7.60 -13.59 -0.13
N PRO A 361 -7.96 -13.55 1.16
CA PRO A 361 -9.18 -14.17 1.67
C PRO A 361 -10.47 -13.69 0.98
N ASP A 362 -11.36 -14.62 0.65
CA ASP A 362 -12.64 -14.33 -0.02
C ASP A 362 -13.86 -14.30 0.91
N LEU A 363 -13.73 -14.76 2.16
CA LEU A 363 -14.83 -14.73 3.15
C LEU A 363 -14.76 -13.52 4.07
N GLN A 364 -13.57 -13.15 4.53
CA GLN A 364 -13.32 -11.96 5.35
C GLN A 364 -11.84 -11.56 5.24
N PRO A 365 -11.50 -10.26 5.32
CA PRO A 365 -10.11 -9.82 5.22
C PRO A 365 -9.24 -10.36 6.36
N LEU A 366 -7.93 -10.43 6.16
CA LEU A 366 -6.99 -10.73 7.23
C LEU A 366 -7.05 -9.64 8.32
N PRO A 367 -6.71 -9.97 9.58
CA PRO A 367 -6.57 -8.97 10.63
C PRO A 367 -5.57 -7.89 10.22
N VAL A 368 -6.01 -6.64 10.25
CA VAL A 368 -5.18 -5.47 9.94
C VAL A 368 -4.30 -5.15 11.14
N ILE A 369 -2.99 -5.21 10.95
CA ILE A 369 -1.99 -4.98 12.01
C ILE A 369 -1.99 -3.51 12.48
N ALA A 370 -2.51 -2.58 11.68
CA ALA A 370 -2.38 -1.14 11.86
C ALA A 370 -3.24 -0.46 12.95
N GLN A 371 -4.09 -1.19 13.68
CA GLN A 371 -4.98 -0.60 14.69
C GLN A 371 -4.57 -0.85 16.15
N LEU A 372 -3.46 -1.56 16.39
CA LEU A 372 -2.84 -1.60 17.71
C LEU A 372 -2.15 -0.25 17.92
N LYS A 373 -2.88 0.72 18.49
CA LYS A 373 -2.36 2.02 18.91
C LYS A 373 -1.23 1.79 19.92
N THR A 374 0.00 1.59 19.46
CA THR A 374 1.14 1.98 20.26
C THR A 374 1.05 3.49 20.40
N SER A 375 1.05 3.96 21.64
CA SER A 375 0.97 5.38 22.00
C SER A 375 2.26 6.12 21.64
N GLU A 376 2.85 5.85 20.48
CA GLU A 376 3.94 6.65 19.97
C GLU A 376 3.33 7.88 19.30
N LYS A 377 3.39 9.00 20.04
CA LYS A 377 3.31 10.31 19.40
C LYS A 377 4.29 10.29 18.23
N PRO A 378 3.93 10.82 17.05
CA PRO A 378 4.91 11.00 15.99
C PRO A 378 6.10 11.74 16.61
N ARG A 379 7.27 11.10 16.61
CA ARG A 379 8.52 11.78 16.92
C ARG A 379 8.70 12.80 15.81
N GLN A 380 8.06 13.95 15.98
CA GLN A 380 8.43 15.17 15.32
C GLN A 380 9.89 15.38 15.71
N HIS A 381 10.82 14.96 14.84
CA HIS A 381 12.20 15.42 14.89
C HIS A 381 12.19 16.92 14.61
N ARG A 382 11.78 17.69 15.63
CA ARG A 382 11.82 19.14 15.68
C ARG A 382 12.99 19.51 16.59
N GLY A 383 13.97 20.19 16.00
CA GLY A 383 14.84 21.13 16.71
C GLY A 383 15.97 20.54 17.55
N ALA A 384 17.00 20.02 16.88
CA ALA A 384 18.42 20.01 17.28
C ALA A 384 19.17 19.33 16.13
N SER A 385 20.46 19.65 15.91
CA SER A 385 21.24 19.12 14.79
C SER A 385 20.99 17.62 14.60
N ASP A 386 20.29 17.23 13.53
CA ASP A 386 20.01 15.82 13.28
C ASP A 386 21.35 15.15 12.94
N ILE A 387 21.98 14.57 13.96
CA ILE A 387 23.30 13.94 13.89
C ILE A 387 23.30 12.84 12.82
N ASP A 388 22.12 12.24 12.59
CA ASP A 388 21.92 11.18 11.63
C ASP A 388 21.63 11.68 10.21
N ARG A 389 21.40 12.99 10.01
CA ARG A 389 21.03 13.55 8.70
C ARG A 389 22.04 13.21 7.60
N LEU A 390 23.32 13.58 7.79
CA LEU A 390 24.35 13.33 6.79
C LEU A 390 24.71 11.85 6.65
N PRO A 391 24.85 11.06 7.74
CA PRO A 391 24.98 9.61 7.63
C PRO A 391 23.82 8.93 6.88
N ARG A 392 22.57 9.27 7.20
CA ARG A 392 21.38 8.71 6.56
C ARG A 392 21.33 9.07 5.07
N PHE A 393 21.55 10.33 4.73
CA PHE A 393 21.63 10.76 3.33
C PHE A 393 22.75 10.03 2.58
N ALA A 394 23.94 9.94 3.17
CA ALA A 394 25.06 9.20 2.58
C ALA A 394 24.75 7.71 2.42
N PHE A 395 24.00 7.11 3.33
CA PHE A 395 23.52 5.73 3.22
C PHE A 395 22.61 5.55 2.01
N SER A 396 21.60 6.43 1.84
CA SER A 396 20.74 6.48 0.65
C SER A 396 21.55 6.59 -0.65
N VAL A 397 22.56 7.48 -0.67
CA VAL A 397 23.44 7.70 -1.83
C VAL A 397 24.24 6.45 -2.18
N VAL A 398 24.82 5.78 -1.19
CA VAL A 398 25.61 4.56 -1.43
C VAL A 398 24.70 3.41 -1.85
N GLN A 399 23.51 3.24 -1.25
CA GLN A 399 22.55 2.23 -1.69
C GLN A 399 22.14 2.45 -3.16
N LYS A 400 21.80 3.68 -3.55
CA LYS A 400 21.46 3.99 -4.95
C LYS A 400 22.66 3.83 -5.88
N THR A 401 23.89 4.09 -5.41
CA THR A 401 25.12 3.82 -6.19
C THR A 401 25.29 2.33 -6.52
N LEU A 402 24.85 1.44 -5.61
CA LEU A 402 24.96 -0.01 -5.80
C LEU A 402 23.85 -0.58 -6.68
N SER A 403 22.66 0.04 -6.69
CA SER A 403 21.52 -0.41 -7.51
C SER A 403 21.41 0.27 -8.87
N SER A 404 22.04 1.43 -9.04
CA SER A 404 21.99 2.19 -10.30
C SER A 404 23.06 1.71 -11.30
N ASN A 405 22.73 1.82 -12.60
CA ASN A 405 23.69 1.61 -13.68
C ASN A 405 24.60 2.83 -13.93
N LEU A 406 24.41 3.93 -13.20
CA LEU A 406 25.22 5.13 -13.32
C LEU A 406 26.63 4.93 -12.74
N ARG A 407 27.61 5.65 -13.29
CA ARG A 407 28.96 5.69 -12.71
C ARG A 407 28.91 6.35 -11.33
N ARG A 408 29.54 5.72 -10.33
CA ARG A 408 29.67 6.25 -8.95
C ARG A 408 30.00 7.74 -8.88
N GLY A 409 30.97 8.21 -9.67
CA GLY A 409 31.37 9.62 -9.66
C GLY A 409 30.24 10.58 -10.06
N GLY A 410 29.37 10.16 -11.01
CA GLY A 410 28.18 10.92 -11.40
C GLY A 410 27.13 10.94 -10.30
N VAL A 411 26.83 9.79 -9.69
CA VAL A 411 25.88 9.67 -8.57
C VAL A 411 26.30 10.55 -7.39
N VAL A 412 27.57 10.49 -6.99
CA VAL A 412 28.11 11.30 -5.89
C VAL A 412 28.07 12.79 -6.21
N LYS A 413 28.44 13.18 -7.43
CA LYS A 413 28.33 14.58 -7.86
C LYS A 413 26.89 15.08 -7.73
N GLN A 414 25.94 14.31 -8.24
CA GLN A 414 24.53 14.67 -8.18
C GLN A 414 24.00 14.74 -6.74
N ALA A 415 24.43 13.81 -5.87
CA ALA A 415 24.11 13.84 -4.44
C ALA A 415 24.58 15.13 -3.77
N LEU A 416 25.82 15.58 -4.04
CA LEU A 416 26.39 16.77 -3.43
C LEU A 416 25.67 18.05 -3.88
N GLU A 417 25.41 18.21 -5.19
CA GLU A 417 24.70 19.36 -5.75
C GLU A 417 23.26 19.47 -5.24
N THR A 418 22.57 18.32 -5.16
CA THR A 418 21.20 18.27 -4.65
C THR A 418 21.16 18.56 -3.16
N LEU A 419 22.03 17.93 -2.35
CA LEU A 419 22.09 18.20 -0.91
C LEU A 419 22.39 19.68 -0.62
N GLN A 420 23.28 20.32 -1.40
CA GLN A 420 23.55 21.75 -1.29
C GLN A 420 22.28 22.57 -1.49
N SER A 421 21.57 22.33 -2.60
CA SER A 421 20.34 23.04 -2.96
C SER A 421 19.23 22.82 -1.93
N SER A 422 19.01 21.58 -1.49
CA SER A 422 18.00 21.25 -0.49
C SER A 422 18.35 21.82 0.89
N THR A 423 19.62 21.81 1.28
CA THR A 423 20.08 22.45 2.53
C THR A 423 19.84 23.96 2.51
N MET A 424 20.15 24.63 1.39
CA MET A 424 19.87 26.07 1.25
C MET A 424 18.37 26.37 1.37
N ARG A 425 17.51 25.55 0.75
CA ARG A 425 16.05 25.68 0.83
C ARG A 425 15.53 25.46 2.25
N LEU A 426 15.98 24.40 2.92
CA LEU A 426 15.61 24.08 4.30
C LEU A 426 16.02 25.19 5.25
N ARG A 427 17.23 25.75 5.07
CA ARG A 427 17.74 26.88 5.86
C ARG A 427 16.96 28.17 5.67
N ALA A 428 16.33 28.36 4.51
CA ALA A 428 15.47 29.52 4.28
C ALA A 428 14.19 29.47 5.14
N SER A 429 13.70 28.26 5.44
CA SER A 429 12.53 28.05 6.32
C SER A 429 12.91 27.79 7.78
N ASP A 430 14.08 27.21 8.04
CA ASP A 430 14.56 26.82 9.36
C ASP A 430 16.06 27.11 9.50
N SER A 431 16.39 28.22 10.15
CA SER A 431 17.77 28.65 10.37
C SER A 431 18.59 27.72 11.29
N SER A 432 17.94 26.78 12.00
CA SER A 432 18.63 25.83 12.90
C SER A 432 19.37 24.72 12.13
N VAL A 433 19.01 24.47 10.88
CA VAL A 433 19.67 23.49 10.01
C VAL A 433 21.12 23.91 9.74
N PRO A 434 22.15 23.07 9.99
CA PRO A 434 23.56 23.41 9.75
C PRO A 434 23.84 23.83 8.28
N PRO A 435 24.81 24.73 8.05
CA PRO A 435 25.16 25.14 6.69
C PRO A 435 25.73 23.97 5.90
N TYR A 436 25.49 23.95 4.60
CA TYR A 436 26.07 22.94 3.72
C TYR A 436 27.60 22.94 3.80
N SER A 437 28.18 21.74 3.76
CA SER A 437 29.61 21.53 3.65
C SER A 437 29.88 20.32 2.76
N GLU A 438 30.55 20.56 1.62
CA GLU A 438 30.90 19.48 0.68
C GLU A 438 31.83 18.47 1.35
N THR A 439 32.78 18.92 2.16
CA THR A 439 33.68 18.03 2.90
C THR A 439 32.92 17.13 3.87
N HIS A 440 31.90 17.66 4.56
CA HIS A 440 31.12 16.86 5.52
C HIS A 440 30.28 15.79 4.81
N ALA A 441 29.60 16.18 3.72
CA ALA A 441 28.79 15.26 2.94
C ALA A 441 29.64 14.18 2.27
N TYR A 442 30.74 14.57 1.60
CA TYR A 442 31.63 13.63 0.93
C TYR A 442 32.31 12.68 1.92
N PHE A 443 32.73 13.17 3.10
CA PHE A 443 33.26 12.34 4.18
C PHE A 443 32.30 11.18 4.51
N TRP A 444 31.03 11.49 4.78
CA TRP A 444 30.04 10.47 5.12
C TRP A 444 29.79 9.49 3.98
N ILE A 445 29.72 9.97 2.73
CA ILE A 445 29.61 9.10 1.55
C ILE A 445 30.79 8.12 1.46
N GLN A 446 32.03 8.58 1.70
CA GLN A 446 33.20 7.71 1.68
C GLN A 446 33.21 6.70 2.83
N ILE A 447 32.89 7.15 4.04
CA ILE A 447 32.89 6.30 5.24
C ILE A 447 31.85 5.18 5.11
N ILE A 448 30.63 5.51 4.70
CA ILE A 448 29.57 4.52 4.51
C ILE A 448 29.89 3.56 3.37
N HIS A 449 30.46 4.07 2.28
CA HIS A 449 30.94 3.21 1.20
C HIS A 449 32.04 2.25 1.66
N ALA A 450 32.99 2.70 2.49
CA ALA A 450 34.01 1.84 3.06
C ALA A 450 33.42 0.78 4.01
N TYR A 451 32.44 1.15 4.85
CA TYR A 451 31.69 0.19 5.68
C TYR A 451 31.00 -0.88 4.84
N ILE A 452 30.27 -0.48 3.79
CA ILE A 452 29.59 -1.42 2.91
C ILE A 452 30.58 -2.35 2.19
N ARG A 453 31.69 -1.83 1.66
CA ARG A 453 32.74 -2.66 1.06
C ARG A 453 33.35 -3.65 2.03
N SER A 454 33.35 -3.35 3.32
CA SER A 454 33.84 -4.26 4.36
C SER A 454 32.93 -5.50 4.49
N LEU A 455 31.62 -5.35 4.24
CA LEU A 455 30.67 -6.47 4.24
C LEU A 455 30.86 -7.40 3.04
N GLU A 456 31.30 -6.86 1.89
CA GLU A 456 31.49 -7.58 0.63
C GLU A 456 32.82 -8.37 0.54
N ALA A 457 33.85 -7.95 1.27
CA ALA A 457 35.23 -8.42 1.08
C ALA A 457 35.54 -9.84 1.62
N GLU A 458 34.69 -10.46 2.43
CA GLU A 458 34.93 -11.81 2.98
C GLU A 458 33.94 -12.86 2.44
N PRO A 459 34.38 -13.77 1.55
CA PRO A 459 33.61 -14.93 1.13
C PRO A 459 33.90 -16.12 2.08
N SER A 460 33.01 -16.44 3.01
CA SER A 460 33.05 -17.76 3.69
C SER A 460 31.72 -18.24 4.28
N SER A 461 31.57 -19.56 4.25
CA SER A 461 30.38 -20.40 4.21
C SER A 461 29.61 -20.61 5.53
N LYS A 462 29.69 -19.70 6.51
CA LYS A 462 29.10 -19.90 7.85
C LYS A 462 28.49 -18.65 8.52
N ASN A 463 27.95 -17.68 7.78
CA ASN A 463 27.38 -16.47 8.39
C ASN A 463 25.89 -16.27 8.05
N THR A 464 25.07 -16.15 9.09
CA THR A 464 23.59 -16.12 9.11
C THR A 464 22.96 -14.78 8.74
N PHE A 465 23.77 -13.76 8.43
CA PHE A 465 23.29 -12.42 8.06
C PHE A 465 23.42 -12.26 6.55
N ASN A 466 22.29 -12.06 5.85
CA ASN A 466 22.31 -11.76 4.42
C ASN A 466 23.03 -10.41 4.25
N ARG A 467 24.28 -10.44 3.77
CA ARG A 467 25.18 -9.27 3.72
C ARG A 467 24.87 -8.33 2.55
N GLN A 468 23.73 -8.49 1.87
CA GLN A 468 23.38 -7.60 0.76
C GLN A 468 23.14 -6.18 1.29
N PRO A 469 24.01 -5.21 0.97
CA PRO A 469 23.94 -3.87 1.55
C PRO A 469 22.64 -3.12 1.20
N THR A 470 21.99 -3.55 0.12
CA THR A 470 20.72 -3.02 -0.38
C THR A 470 19.52 -3.41 0.48
N THR A 471 19.60 -4.47 1.29
CA THR A 471 18.46 -4.92 2.13
C THR A 471 18.49 -4.34 3.55
N LEU A 472 19.59 -3.68 3.95
CA LEU A 472 19.73 -3.10 5.28
C LEU A 472 18.92 -1.81 5.43
N THR A 473 18.29 -1.66 6.58
CA THR A 473 17.77 -0.38 7.04
C THR A 473 18.89 0.49 7.60
N PHE A 474 18.70 1.81 7.58
CA PHE A 474 19.68 2.74 8.15
C PHE A 474 19.93 2.48 9.65
N GLU A 475 18.88 2.18 10.44
CA GLU A 475 19.03 1.92 11.88
C GLU A 475 19.83 0.66 12.19
N ALA A 476 19.60 -0.40 11.42
CA ALA A 476 20.40 -1.62 11.53
C ALA A 476 21.86 -1.37 11.09
N PHE A 477 22.06 -0.62 10.01
CA PHE A 477 23.40 -0.26 9.54
C PHE A 477 24.15 0.60 10.57
N LYS A 478 23.48 1.59 11.15
CA LYS A 478 23.98 2.45 12.23
C LYS A 478 24.43 1.60 13.42
N SER A 479 23.59 0.65 13.85
CA SER A 479 23.89 -0.25 14.96
C SER A 479 25.04 -1.22 14.65
N LEU A 480 25.10 -1.72 13.42
CA LEU A 480 26.13 -2.65 12.96
C LEU A 480 27.53 -2.03 13.03
N PHE A 481 27.67 -0.77 12.64
CA PHE A 481 28.96 -0.07 12.65
C PHE A 481 29.18 0.82 13.88
N GLY A 482 28.15 1.00 14.70
CA GLY A 482 28.17 1.86 15.89
C GLY A 482 28.35 3.33 15.51
N ILE A 483 27.56 3.80 14.54
CA ILE A 483 27.69 5.16 14.00
C ILE A 483 27.13 6.18 15.01
N THR A 484 27.95 7.16 15.38
CA THR A 484 27.66 8.15 16.42
C THR A 484 27.63 9.59 15.93
N GLY A 485 28.22 9.88 14.76
CA GLY A 485 28.20 11.20 14.10
C GLY A 485 29.49 12.01 14.25
N ASP A 486 30.40 11.58 15.10
CA ASP A 486 31.67 12.22 15.50
C ASP A 486 32.92 11.50 14.95
N GLU A 487 32.75 10.52 14.07
CA GLU A 487 33.80 9.74 13.41
C GLU A 487 34.81 10.63 12.67
N TRP A 488 34.35 11.78 12.15
CA TRP A 488 35.20 12.76 11.49
C TRP A 488 36.35 13.25 12.37
N GLN A 489 36.19 13.26 13.70
CA GLN A 489 37.20 13.76 14.65
C GLN A 489 38.50 12.96 14.63
N GLN A 490 38.44 11.70 14.17
CA GLN A 490 39.63 10.84 14.01
C GLN A 490 40.47 11.25 12.79
N TYR A 491 39.85 11.91 11.81
CA TYR A 491 40.46 12.22 10.51
C TYR A 491 40.75 13.71 10.34
N TYR A 492 39.92 14.59 10.92
CA TYR A 492 40.05 16.04 10.79
C TYR A 492 40.31 16.73 12.12
N SER A 493 41.11 17.80 12.10
CA SER A 493 41.07 18.84 13.12
C SER A 493 39.79 19.66 13.00
N LYS A 494 39.32 20.21 14.13
CA LYS A 494 38.12 21.05 14.15
C LYS A 494 38.28 22.29 13.26
N SER A 495 39.46 22.92 13.27
CA SER A 495 39.76 24.09 12.44
C SER A 495 39.65 23.80 10.95
N LYS A 496 40.10 22.61 10.50
CA LYS A 496 39.97 22.19 9.10
C LYS A 496 38.54 21.81 8.74
N TRP A 497 37.88 21.02 9.59
CA TRP A 497 36.50 20.56 9.39
C TRP A 497 35.51 21.72 9.25
N GLU A 498 35.65 22.78 10.05
CA GLU A 498 34.73 23.93 10.06
C GLU A 498 35.15 25.06 9.10
N SER A 499 36.25 24.87 8.37
CA SER A 499 36.85 25.90 7.51
C SER A 499 35.97 26.30 6.32
N ILE A 500 36.13 27.53 5.81
CA ILE A 500 35.44 27.98 4.60
C ILE A 500 35.78 27.09 3.39
N PRO A 501 37.05 26.70 3.14
CA PRO A 501 37.37 25.75 2.08
C PRO A 501 36.59 24.43 2.19
N ALA A 502 36.46 23.86 3.40
CA ALA A 502 35.71 22.62 3.61
C ALA A 502 34.23 22.73 3.23
N ARG A 503 33.66 23.94 3.30
CA ARG A 503 32.28 24.18 2.87
C ARG A 503 32.11 24.22 1.35
N MET A 504 33.11 24.76 0.64
CA MET A 504 33.02 25.02 -0.80
C MET A 504 33.45 23.83 -1.66
N SER A 505 34.38 23.01 -1.17
CA SER A 505 34.83 21.81 -1.86
C SER A 505 35.36 20.76 -0.89
N PHE A 506 35.48 19.51 -1.35
CA PHE A 506 36.14 18.47 -0.57
C PHE A 506 37.61 18.81 -0.27
N VAL A 507 37.95 18.87 1.02
CA VAL A 507 39.33 19.04 1.49
C VAL A 507 39.78 17.73 2.16
N ASN A 508 40.96 17.23 1.80
CA ASN A 508 41.52 16.01 2.41
C ASN A 508 41.67 16.12 3.95
N PRO A 509 41.56 15.01 4.70
CA PRO A 509 41.87 14.97 6.13
C PRO A 509 43.27 15.50 6.48
N ASP A 510 43.47 16.01 7.71
CA ASP A 510 44.78 16.45 8.22
C ASP A 510 45.33 15.62 9.39
N LYS A 511 44.51 14.80 10.06
CA LYS A 511 45.00 13.88 11.12
C LYS A 511 45.35 12.50 10.57
N LYS A 512 44.44 11.91 9.78
CA LYS A 512 44.56 10.54 9.28
C LYS A 512 43.85 10.41 7.94
N ALA A 513 44.40 9.62 7.01
CA ALA A 513 43.75 9.31 5.75
C ALA A 513 42.43 8.54 5.94
N LEU A 514 41.45 8.76 5.05
CA LEU A 514 40.19 8.03 5.08
C LEU A 514 40.43 6.55 4.71
N PRO A 515 39.81 5.61 5.43
CA PRO A 515 39.94 4.18 5.13
C PRO A 515 39.10 3.82 3.90
N ASN A 516 39.54 2.79 3.18
CA ASN A 516 38.77 2.20 2.07
C ASN A 516 37.94 0.98 2.51
N VAL A 517 38.30 0.37 3.65
CA VAL A 517 37.68 -0.81 4.27
C VAL A 517 37.91 -0.69 5.78
N PHE A 518 36.98 -1.21 6.57
CA PHE A 518 37.02 -1.32 8.02
C PHE A 518 37.09 -2.79 8.47
N GLY A 519 37.47 -3.02 9.73
CA GLY A 519 37.37 -4.36 10.32
C GLY A 519 35.92 -4.82 10.46
N MET A 520 35.71 -6.14 10.44
CA MET A 520 34.39 -6.73 10.62
C MET A 520 33.78 -6.33 11.98
N PRO A 521 32.48 -6.00 12.04
CA PRO A 521 31.78 -5.77 13.29
C PRO A 521 31.87 -6.96 14.25
N SER A 522 31.91 -6.69 15.56
CA SER A 522 31.82 -7.71 16.60
C SER A 522 30.46 -8.44 16.54
N GLN A 523 30.41 -9.70 16.98
CA GLN A 523 29.16 -10.48 17.03
C GLN A 523 28.01 -9.74 17.74
N ALA A 524 28.29 -9.07 18.87
CA ALA A 524 27.29 -8.28 19.59
C ALA A 524 26.63 -7.17 18.75
N ARG A 525 27.38 -6.55 17.83
CA ARG A 525 26.85 -5.53 16.91
C ARG A 525 26.05 -6.15 15.77
N ILE A 526 26.45 -7.34 15.32
CA ILE A 526 25.69 -8.12 14.33
C ILE A 526 24.34 -8.50 14.93
N ASP A 527 24.32 -9.00 16.16
CA ASP A 527 23.09 -9.40 16.85
C ASP A 527 22.17 -8.19 17.09
N LEU A 528 22.73 -7.06 17.52
CA LEU A 528 21.96 -5.81 17.65
C LEU A 528 21.38 -5.35 16.31
N ALA A 529 22.16 -5.37 15.23
CA ALA A 529 21.67 -5.01 13.90
C ALA A 529 20.54 -5.93 13.43
N ARG A 530 20.61 -7.23 13.73
CA ARG A 530 19.52 -8.19 13.44
C ARG A 530 18.24 -7.83 14.20
N THR A 531 18.33 -7.51 15.48
CA THR A 531 17.18 -7.05 16.27
C THR A 531 16.56 -5.79 15.69
N GLN A 532 17.40 -4.80 15.29
CA GLN A 532 16.92 -3.59 14.63
C GLN A 532 16.25 -3.87 13.29
N MET A 533 16.76 -4.82 12.50
CA MET A 533 16.10 -5.27 11.26
C MET A 533 14.71 -5.85 11.53
N ILE A 534 14.59 -6.76 12.52
CA ILE A 534 13.30 -7.35 12.89
C ILE A 534 12.30 -6.28 13.31
N SER A 535 12.73 -5.35 14.17
CA SER A 535 11.89 -4.24 14.62
C SER A 535 11.43 -3.39 13.43
N ALA A 536 12.34 -3.03 12.51
CA ALA A 536 12.01 -2.20 11.36
C ALA A 536 11.04 -2.88 10.38
N ILE A 537 11.21 -4.17 10.07
CA ILE A 537 10.29 -4.92 9.19
C ILE A 537 8.89 -5.04 9.81
N ASN A 538 8.81 -5.27 11.13
CA ASN A 538 7.54 -5.29 11.83
C ASN A 538 6.89 -3.90 11.90
N HIS A 539 7.65 -2.85 12.18
CA HIS A 539 7.15 -1.48 12.21
C HIS A 539 6.59 -1.05 10.84
N ARG A 540 7.26 -1.42 9.74
CA ARG A 540 6.73 -1.20 8.37
C ARG A 540 5.41 -1.94 8.11
N SER A 541 5.11 -2.97 8.89
CA SER A 541 3.87 -3.75 8.78
C SER A 541 2.74 -3.17 9.63
N THR A 542 3.07 -2.46 10.72
CA THR A 542 2.12 -1.85 11.65
C THR A 542 1.77 -0.40 11.31
N VAL A 543 2.71 0.39 10.77
CA VAL A 543 2.53 1.82 10.51
C VAL A 543 2.61 2.11 9.02
N SER A 544 1.77 3.03 8.52
CA SER A 544 1.90 3.56 7.16
C SER A 544 3.27 4.21 7.01
N ALA A 545 4.04 3.79 6.01
CA ALA A 545 5.38 4.32 5.79
C ALA A 545 5.29 5.82 5.47
N ASP A 546 6.01 6.65 6.21
CA ASP A 546 6.21 8.04 5.84
C ASP A 546 7.17 8.15 4.65
N LEU A 547 7.05 9.25 3.90
CA LEU A 547 8.00 9.54 2.84
C LEU A 547 9.40 9.80 3.43
N PRO A 548 10.48 9.43 2.72
CA PRO A 548 11.83 9.84 3.07
C PRO A 548 11.96 11.37 3.21
N PRO A 549 12.99 11.86 3.93
CA PRO A 549 13.32 13.27 3.98
C PRO A 549 13.40 13.90 2.58
N GLN A 550 13.00 15.17 2.47
CA GLN A 550 12.92 15.88 1.19
C GLN A 550 14.24 15.87 0.40
N GLU A 551 15.39 15.91 1.08
CA GLU A 551 16.71 15.83 0.44
C GLU A 551 17.00 14.46 -0.19
N ASP A 552 16.55 13.36 0.43
CA ASP A 552 16.63 12.02 -0.16
C ASP A 552 15.73 11.95 -1.40
N LEU A 553 14.50 12.48 -1.33
CA LEU A 553 13.58 12.53 -2.47
C LEU A 553 14.15 13.37 -3.63
N ASP A 554 14.69 14.54 -3.34
CA ASP A 554 15.32 15.40 -4.34
C ASP A 554 16.52 14.69 -4.99
N PHE A 555 17.32 13.94 -4.20
CA PHE A 555 18.44 13.15 -4.71
C PHE A 555 17.97 12.01 -5.62
N LEU A 556 16.99 11.21 -5.18
CA LEU A 556 16.40 10.13 -5.98
C LEU A 556 15.81 10.67 -7.28
N ALA A 557 15.14 11.82 -7.24
CA ALA A 557 14.61 12.52 -8.41
C ALA A 557 15.73 12.92 -9.38
N ALA A 558 16.86 13.41 -8.88
CA ALA A 558 18.01 13.76 -9.70
C ALA A 558 18.62 12.53 -10.41
N ILE A 559 18.79 11.43 -9.67
CA ILE A 559 19.27 10.17 -10.25
C ILE A 559 18.30 9.60 -11.27
N LEU A 560 16.99 9.64 -10.98
CA LEU A 560 15.97 9.18 -11.91
C LEU A 560 16.00 9.93 -13.24
N MET A 561 16.23 11.24 -13.21
CA MET A 561 16.38 12.04 -14.44
C MET A 561 17.60 11.59 -15.26
N ASP A 562 18.73 11.29 -14.62
CA ASP A 562 19.93 10.82 -15.31
C ASP A 562 19.77 9.39 -15.86
N GLU A 563 19.16 8.49 -15.08
CA GLU A 563 18.78 7.15 -15.55
C GLU A 563 17.82 7.23 -16.75
N ALA A 564 16.84 8.11 -16.68
CA ALA A 564 15.87 8.31 -17.76
C ALA A 564 16.52 8.80 -19.06
N LYS A 565 17.59 9.61 -19.00
CA LYS A 565 18.34 10.07 -20.18
C LYS A 565 19.05 8.94 -20.93
N LEU A 566 19.44 7.87 -20.22
CA LEU A 566 20.11 6.72 -20.81
C LEU A 566 19.15 5.80 -21.59
N ILE A 567 17.84 5.98 -21.43
CA ILE A 567 16.83 5.12 -22.05
C ILE A 567 16.44 5.72 -23.41
N PRO A 568 16.70 5.03 -24.54
CA PRO A 568 16.24 5.46 -25.86
C PRO A 568 14.72 5.53 -25.94
N GLU A 569 14.18 6.42 -26.78
CA GLU A 569 12.72 6.56 -26.91
C GLU A 569 12.03 5.28 -27.39
N SER A 570 12.71 4.47 -28.21
CA SER A 570 12.23 3.18 -28.71
C SER A 570 12.13 2.11 -27.62
N GLU A 571 12.76 2.31 -26.47
CA GLU A 571 12.86 1.33 -25.38
C GLU A 571 12.01 1.69 -24.15
N LEU A 572 11.14 2.71 -24.26
CA LEU A 572 10.21 3.07 -23.19
C LEU A 572 9.15 1.97 -23.02
N ASN A 573 9.40 1.07 -22.08
CA ASN A 573 8.68 -0.20 -21.95
C ASN A 573 8.33 -0.55 -20.49
N VAL A 574 8.30 0.43 -19.58
CA VAL A 574 7.96 0.31 -18.14
C VAL A 574 8.77 -0.73 -17.35
N VAL A 575 9.93 -1.15 -17.86
CA VAL A 575 10.80 -2.16 -17.21
C VAL A 575 11.53 -1.61 -15.98
N SER A 576 11.86 -0.32 -15.97
CA SER A 576 12.47 0.36 -14.82
C SER A 576 11.59 1.51 -14.36
N HIS A 577 11.79 1.96 -13.11
CA HIS A 577 11.05 3.09 -12.56
C HIS A 577 11.21 4.37 -13.39
N ALA A 578 12.44 4.68 -13.81
CA ALA A 578 12.73 5.79 -14.71
C ALA A 578 12.01 5.65 -16.08
N SER A 579 11.97 4.44 -16.65
CA SER A 579 11.23 4.14 -17.88
C SER A 579 9.73 4.36 -17.71
N LEU A 580 9.17 3.88 -16.58
CA LEU A 580 7.77 4.02 -16.23
C LEU A 580 7.35 5.49 -16.12
N LEU A 581 8.02 6.29 -15.29
CA LEU A 581 7.66 7.70 -15.11
C LEU A 581 7.81 8.48 -16.42
N ARG A 582 8.87 8.25 -17.20
CA ARG A 582 9.09 8.94 -18.48
C ARG A 582 8.05 8.54 -19.54
N PHE A 583 7.70 7.26 -19.60
CA PHE A 583 6.63 6.74 -20.46
C PHE A 583 5.29 7.41 -20.11
N LEU A 584 4.90 7.38 -18.84
CA LEU A 584 3.65 7.96 -18.37
C LEU A 584 3.59 9.47 -18.60
N PHE A 585 4.65 10.21 -18.25
CA PHE A 585 4.72 11.65 -18.49
C PHE A 585 4.53 11.98 -19.97
N LYS A 586 5.26 11.30 -20.88
CA LYS A 586 5.17 11.55 -22.32
C LYS A 586 3.78 11.22 -22.86
N ARG A 587 3.16 10.14 -22.39
CA ARG A 587 1.82 9.72 -22.82
C ARG A 587 0.77 10.71 -22.37
N LEU A 588 0.80 11.12 -21.10
CA LEU A 588 -0.22 11.99 -20.49
C LEU A 588 -0.05 13.49 -20.82
N THR A 589 1.11 13.93 -21.31
CA THR A 589 1.35 15.33 -21.75
C THR A 589 1.22 15.55 -23.25
N ARG A 590 1.27 14.50 -24.09
CA ARG A 590 1.30 14.63 -25.57
C ARG A 590 0.04 15.24 -26.21
N GLN A 591 -1.10 15.36 -25.51
CA GLN A 591 -2.31 15.98 -26.06
C GLN A 591 -2.60 17.42 -25.63
N THR A 592 -1.94 17.97 -24.60
CA THR A 592 -2.14 19.39 -24.25
C THR A 592 -1.66 20.35 -25.34
N LYS A 593 -0.85 19.88 -26.30
CA LYS A 593 -0.33 20.69 -27.42
C LYS A 593 -1.10 20.60 -28.74
N SER A 594 -2.09 19.71 -28.90
CA SER A 594 -2.66 19.39 -30.22
C SER A 594 -4.11 19.80 -30.47
N THR A 595 -4.89 20.23 -29.48
CA THR A 595 -6.27 20.70 -29.74
C THR A 595 -6.72 21.68 -28.67
N ALA A 596 -6.64 22.98 -28.96
CA ALA A 596 -7.23 24.05 -28.15
C ALA A 596 -8.78 24.04 -28.13
N THR A 597 -9.41 22.95 -28.58
CA THR A 597 -10.87 22.77 -28.67
C THR A 597 -11.35 21.38 -28.24
N SER A 598 -10.50 20.51 -27.67
CA SER A 598 -10.90 19.15 -27.28
C SER A 598 -11.32 19.06 -25.81
N THR A 599 -12.53 18.57 -25.61
CA THR A 599 -13.26 18.41 -24.36
C THR A 599 -12.56 17.50 -23.33
N LYS A 600 -12.91 17.65 -22.03
CA LYS A 600 -12.49 16.82 -20.88
C LYS A 600 -12.59 15.29 -21.10
N ARG A 601 -13.30 14.85 -22.14
CA ARG A 601 -13.46 13.45 -22.59
C ARG A 601 -12.16 12.83 -23.10
N GLY A 602 -11.25 13.62 -23.69
CA GLY A 602 -9.97 13.14 -24.23
C GLY A 602 -9.00 12.67 -23.14
N ASP A 603 -8.83 13.47 -22.08
CA ASP A 603 -7.81 13.22 -21.04
C ASP A 603 -8.14 11.99 -20.17
N ALA A 604 -9.41 11.83 -19.79
CA ALA A 604 -9.88 10.68 -19.01
C ALA A 604 -9.73 9.37 -19.81
N SER A 605 -10.09 9.40 -21.10
CA SER A 605 -9.97 8.24 -21.99
C SER A 605 -8.54 7.83 -22.27
N LEU A 606 -7.65 8.83 -22.43
CA LEU A 606 -6.23 8.59 -22.60
C LEU A 606 -5.63 7.95 -21.35
N ALA A 607 -5.93 8.47 -20.16
CA ALA A 607 -5.43 7.94 -18.91
C ALA A 607 -5.93 6.52 -18.63
N SER A 608 -7.21 6.23 -18.88
CA SER A 608 -7.76 4.87 -18.77
C SER A 608 -7.08 3.91 -19.74
N SER A 609 -6.85 4.33 -20.99
CA SER A 609 -6.12 3.51 -21.95
C SER A 609 -4.67 3.27 -21.56
N THR A 610 -4.02 4.28 -20.99
CA THR A 610 -2.63 4.20 -20.55
C THR A 610 -2.53 3.27 -19.34
N ALA A 611 -3.48 3.34 -18.41
CA ALA A 611 -3.52 2.45 -17.25
C ALA A 611 -3.67 0.98 -17.65
N LEU A 612 -4.54 0.68 -18.63
CA LEU A 612 -4.69 -0.68 -19.17
C LEU A 612 -3.41 -1.18 -19.86
N GLU A 613 -2.79 -0.35 -20.69
CA GLU A 613 -1.53 -0.67 -21.37
C GLU A 613 -0.39 -0.96 -20.36
N VAL A 614 -0.33 -0.20 -19.28
CA VAL A 614 0.64 -0.41 -18.20
C VAL A 614 0.29 -1.65 -17.38
N ALA A 615 -1.00 -1.88 -17.12
CA ALA A 615 -1.49 -3.01 -16.35
C ALA A 615 -1.14 -4.36 -16.96
N GLU A 616 -1.05 -4.46 -18.29
CA GLU A 616 -0.57 -5.67 -18.98
C GLU A 616 0.84 -6.10 -18.52
N ARG A 617 1.65 -5.17 -18.00
CA ARG A 617 3.04 -5.44 -17.60
C ARG A 617 3.23 -5.51 -16.09
N VAL A 618 2.60 -4.62 -15.34
CA VAL A 618 2.83 -4.50 -13.88
C VAL A 618 1.63 -4.95 -13.02
N GLY A 619 0.48 -5.23 -13.65
CA GLY A 619 -0.78 -5.54 -12.97
C GLY A 619 -1.73 -4.33 -12.87
N MET A 620 -3.02 -4.62 -12.71
CA MET A 620 -4.09 -3.63 -12.77
C MET A 620 -3.99 -2.57 -11.66
N THR A 621 -3.84 -3.00 -10.40
CA THR A 621 -3.72 -2.06 -9.27
C THR A 621 -2.48 -1.19 -9.42
N GLN A 622 -1.36 -1.78 -9.81
CA GLN A 622 -0.06 -1.12 -9.95
C GLN A 622 -0.09 -0.10 -11.10
N GLY A 623 -0.65 -0.47 -12.24
CA GLY A 623 -0.82 0.42 -13.38
C GLY A 623 -1.72 1.61 -13.03
N MET A 624 -2.90 1.34 -12.46
CA MET A 624 -3.82 2.39 -12.02
C MET A 624 -3.19 3.35 -11.02
N PHE A 625 -2.47 2.83 -10.02
CA PHE A 625 -1.77 3.62 -9.02
C PHE A 625 -0.83 4.64 -9.65
N TRP A 626 0.08 4.19 -10.52
CA TRP A 626 1.09 5.09 -11.11
C TRP A 626 0.47 6.10 -12.07
N VAL A 627 -0.51 5.70 -12.90
CA VAL A 627 -1.19 6.67 -13.78
C VAL A 627 -1.90 7.75 -12.94
N GLN A 628 -2.57 7.37 -11.85
CA GLN A 628 -3.23 8.31 -10.95
C GLN A 628 -2.23 9.27 -10.29
N GLN A 629 -1.10 8.76 -9.78
CA GLN A 629 -0.07 9.61 -9.15
C GLN A 629 0.51 10.64 -10.14
N ILE A 630 0.74 10.25 -11.40
CA ILE A 630 1.21 11.17 -12.44
C ILE A 630 0.15 12.22 -12.78
N GLN A 631 -1.12 11.83 -12.90
CA GLN A 631 -2.18 12.80 -13.15
C GLN A 631 -2.33 13.82 -12.04
N ILE A 632 -2.28 13.40 -10.77
CA ILE A 632 -2.31 14.32 -9.62
C ILE A 632 -1.14 15.30 -9.72
N ALA A 633 0.05 14.81 -10.07
CA ALA A 633 1.23 15.65 -10.23
C ALA A 633 1.16 16.62 -11.43
N LEU A 634 0.42 16.28 -12.50
CA LEU A 634 0.18 17.13 -13.67
C LEU A 634 -1.02 18.08 -13.51
N ALA A 635 -1.94 17.79 -12.59
CA ALA A 635 -3.20 18.49 -12.48
C ALA A 635 -3.03 20.01 -12.26
N GLY A 636 -3.57 20.80 -13.20
CA GLY A 636 -3.55 22.27 -13.12
C GLY A 636 -2.17 22.92 -13.32
N ARG A 637 -1.17 22.16 -13.80
CA ARG A 637 0.20 22.65 -13.98
C ARG A 637 0.60 22.59 -15.45
N ASP A 638 1.09 23.71 -15.98
CA ASP A 638 1.82 23.72 -17.25
C ASP A 638 3.27 23.31 -16.97
N VAL A 639 3.66 22.13 -17.45
CA VAL A 639 4.98 21.56 -17.24
C VAL A 639 5.63 21.34 -18.60
N LYS A 640 6.79 21.96 -18.82
CA LYS A 640 7.39 22.08 -20.16
C LYS A 640 8.08 20.78 -20.60
N ASP A 641 8.75 20.13 -19.66
CA ASP A 641 9.54 18.92 -19.89
C ASP A 641 9.55 17.98 -18.68
N PHE A 642 10.14 16.80 -18.89
CA PHE A 642 10.19 15.73 -17.89
C PHE A 642 11.05 16.09 -16.67
N GLU A 643 12.09 16.90 -16.84
CA GLU A 643 12.98 17.26 -15.73
C GLU A 643 12.29 18.24 -14.77
N GLU A 644 11.59 19.24 -15.33
CA GLU A 644 10.76 20.15 -14.55
C GLU A 644 9.66 19.41 -13.79
N PHE A 645 9.04 18.40 -14.43
CA PHE A 645 8.03 17.54 -13.82
C PHE A 645 8.56 16.80 -12.59
N VAL A 646 9.67 16.06 -12.76
CA VAL A 646 10.26 15.25 -11.70
C VAL A 646 10.75 16.12 -10.54
N LYS A 647 11.38 17.28 -10.82
CA LYS A 647 11.83 18.22 -9.78
C LYS A 647 10.70 18.79 -8.92
N ARG A 648 9.51 19.02 -9.51
CA ARG A 648 8.33 19.53 -8.79
C ARG A 648 7.57 18.47 -8.02
N SER A 649 7.83 17.20 -8.30
CA SER A 649 7.11 16.06 -7.75
C SER A 649 8.11 14.96 -7.36
N SER A 650 9.15 15.33 -6.61
CA SER A 650 10.29 14.44 -6.30
C SER A 650 9.89 13.18 -5.53
N TYR A 651 8.76 13.21 -4.79
CA TYR A 651 8.17 12.03 -4.16
C TYR A 651 7.85 10.89 -5.15
N LEU A 652 7.59 11.19 -6.43
CA LEU A 652 7.36 10.18 -7.45
C LEU A 652 8.61 9.34 -7.76
N ALA A 653 9.80 9.87 -7.48
CA ALA A 653 11.06 9.14 -7.66
C ALA A 653 11.30 8.08 -6.58
N TYR A 654 10.49 8.06 -5.52
CA TYR A 654 10.54 7.03 -4.50
C TYR A 654 9.85 5.76 -5.00
N GLU A 655 10.64 4.73 -5.31
CA GLU A 655 10.17 3.45 -5.88
C GLU A 655 9.16 2.73 -4.96
N ASP A 656 9.35 2.87 -3.64
CA ASP A 656 8.49 2.30 -2.59
C ASP A 656 7.26 3.15 -2.24
N LEU A 657 6.98 4.22 -3.00
CA LEU A 657 5.77 5.05 -2.83
C LEU A 657 4.47 4.23 -2.71
N PRO A 658 4.25 3.12 -3.45
CA PRO A 658 3.09 2.26 -3.26
C PRO A 658 2.87 1.80 -1.82
N PHE A 659 3.94 1.51 -1.08
CA PHE A 659 3.85 0.93 0.27
C PHE A 659 3.45 1.93 1.37
N VAL A 660 3.36 3.22 1.01
CA VAL A 660 2.68 4.25 1.81
C VAL A 660 1.17 3.97 1.84
N TYR A 661 0.62 3.48 0.74
CA TYR A 661 -0.82 3.28 0.53
C TYR A 661 -1.25 1.82 0.69
N TYR A 662 -0.40 0.88 0.30
CA TYR A 662 -0.69 -0.56 0.25
C TYR A 662 0.22 -1.36 1.17
N SER A 663 -0.31 -2.42 1.80
CA SER A 663 0.52 -3.50 2.34
C SER A 663 1.19 -4.28 1.21
N ALA A 664 2.35 -4.87 1.50
CA ALA A 664 3.04 -5.73 0.53
C ALA A 664 2.18 -6.93 0.13
N GLN A 665 1.42 -7.48 1.09
CA GLN A 665 0.50 -8.60 0.90
C GLN A 665 -0.60 -8.27 -0.11
N LEU A 666 -1.21 -7.08 -0.01
CA LEU A 666 -2.21 -6.65 -0.98
C LEU A 666 -1.55 -6.31 -2.32
N TRP A 667 -0.49 -5.51 -2.31
CA TRP A 667 0.19 -5.04 -3.52
C TRP A 667 0.71 -6.19 -4.40
N GLN A 668 1.11 -7.32 -3.81
CA GLN A 668 1.64 -8.48 -4.54
C GLN A 668 0.62 -9.62 -4.73
N SER A 669 -0.65 -9.42 -4.35
CA SER A 669 -1.67 -10.46 -4.51
C SER A 669 -2.08 -10.66 -5.97
N VAL A 670 -2.62 -11.85 -6.27
CA VAL A 670 -3.19 -12.13 -7.60
C VAL A 670 -4.36 -11.19 -7.90
N GLU A 671 -5.19 -10.88 -6.91
CA GLU A 671 -6.33 -9.98 -7.06
C GLU A 671 -5.87 -8.56 -7.44
N ALA A 672 -4.78 -8.06 -6.86
CA ALA A 672 -4.23 -6.75 -7.21
C ALA A 672 -3.64 -6.71 -8.62
N ARG A 673 -3.17 -7.86 -9.13
CA ARG A 673 -2.69 -7.99 -10.51
C ARG A 673 -3.84 -8.05 -11.51
N GLU A 674 -4.89 -8.80 -11.21
CA GLU A 674 -6.02 -9.05 -12.11
C GLU A 674 -7.07 -7.93 -12.09
N ALA A 675 -7.24 -7.25 -10.95
CA ALA A 675 -8.20 -6.19 -10.75
C ALA A 675 -7.60 -5.03 -9.95
N TYR A 676 -8.25 -3.87 -9.98
CA TYR A 676 -7.95 -2.79 -9.05
C TYR A 676 -8.45 -3.15 -7.64
N VAL A 677 -7.54 -3.15 -6.67
CA VAL A 677 -7.87 -3.30 -5.25
C VAL A 677 -7.58 -1.98 -4.55
N PRO A 678 -8.51 -1.45 -3.72
CA PRO A 678 -8.27 -0.22 -2.97
C PRO A 678 -7.12 -0.35 -1.97
N PRO A 679 -6.45 0.78 -1.65
CA PRO A 679 -5.44 0.82 -0.60
C PRO A 679 -5.96 0.37 0.77
N ASP A 680 -5.16 -0.40 1.50
CA ASP A 680 -5.47 -0.89 2.86
C ASP A 680 -4.72 -0.14 3.98
N ARG A 681 -3.78 0.76 3.65
CA ARG A 681 -3.07 1.60 4.63
C ARG A 681 -3.51 3.05 4.63
N ARG A 682 -3.50 3.68 3.45
CA ARG A 682 -3.83 5.09 3.29
C ARG A 682 -4.68 5.27 2.04
N ALA A 683 -5.77 6.01 2.16
CA ALA A 683 -6.63 6.31 1.01
C ALA A 683 -5.86 7.09 -0.07
N LEU A 684 -6.10 6.74 -1.34
CA LEU A 684 -5.62 7.47 -2.50
C LEU A 684 -6.57 8.64 -2.79
N SER A 685 -6.20 9.86 -2.45
CA SER A 685 -7.02 11.03 -2.80
C SER A 685 -6.93 11.30 -4.30
N SER A 686 -8.07 11.37 -5.00
CA SER A 686 -8.20 11.93 -6.36
C SER A 686 -8.46 13.45 -6.34
N ILE A 687 -8.09 14.09 -5.23
CA ILE A 687 -8.24 15.53 -4.97
C ILE A 687 -6.96 16.25 -5.36
N VAL A 688 -7.09 17.37 -6.05
CA VAL A 688 -5.97 18.28 -6.33
C VAL A 688 -5.86 19.27 -5.17
N PRO A 689 -4.76 19.30 -4.39
CA PRO A 689 -4.59 20.32 -3.37
C PRO A 689 -4.40 21.69 -4.02
N GLY A 690 -5.25 22.66 -3.67
CA GLY A 690 -4.88 24.09 -3.79
C GLY A 690 -5.60 24.99 -4.79
N ARG A 691 -6.78 24.65 -5.35
CA ARG A 691 -7.73 25.66 -5.88
C ARG A 691 -9.17 25.16 -5.70
N VAL A 692 -9.97 25.90 -4.93
CA VAL A 692 -11.45 25.87 -4.98
C VAL A 692 -11.88 26.99 -5.92
#